data_AF-A0AAV6WWT2-F1
#
_entry.id   AF-A0AAV6WWT2-F1
#
_cell.length_a   1.000
_cell.length_b   1.000
_cell.length_c   1.000
_cell.angle_alpha   90.00
_cell.angle_beta   90.00
_cell.angle_gamma   90.00
#
_symmetry.space_group_name_H-M   'P 1'
#
loop_
_entity.id
_entity.type
_entity.pdbx_description
1 polymer ?
#
loop_
_entity_poly.entity_id
_entity_poly.type
_entity_poly.pdbx_seq_one_letter_code
_entity_poly.pdbx_strand_id
1 'polypeptide(L)'
;MASRTSELVGRVDPAQKFDADALLLYAIANVDGFPQNPSQFTVSQFGHGQSNPTFLLEVHRGSLKKRYVMRKKPPGKLLESAHAVEREFQVLHALGTHTLVPVPKVYCLCTDSSVIGTPFYIMEYLEGRIFIEPMLPGVTPKQRRALYHATAKALASLHSADVNAIGLSSYGKPNNYCKRQVERWAKQYLVSTGEGKSNRNPRMLDLIDWLRQHIPVEDSSGAAAGLVHGDFRIDNVVFHLTEDRVIGILDWELSTLGNQMCDVAYSCMHYIVDISLDEVSKNQGLEMTVPEGVPSLAEYLADYCSAAGRPWPADQWKFYVAFSLFRGASIYAGVHCRWILGNASGGERARHAGMKADAIIETAWKFIHRESVLPLYPPRELIPRDHVQRLGQESRDSLQGRFVPSLKVQELRNRLIKFMEDHIYPMEVEFYKLAQSSNRWTIHPAEDRLKELAKREGLWNLFIPHDSAARVKQVISGQKGVGPTDRTFDELLGAGLSNLEYGYLCEIMGRSVWAPQMFNCGAPDTGNMEVLMRYGNAEQIREWLVPLLEGNIRSGFAMTEPQVASSDATNIECSITRQGDSYIINGRKWWTSGAMDPRCKILIVMGKTDFNAPKHKQQSMILVDINTPGLNIMRPLTVFGFDDAPHGHAEISFENVRVPAKNILLGEGRGFEIAQGRLGPGRLHHCMRLIGTAERGMQMMIQRAISRRAFDKLIAQHGSFLSDAAKCRIELESTRLLVLEAADQLDRLGNKKARGALAMAKVAAPNMALRVLDMAMQVHGAAGLSGDTVLAHLWATSRTLRLADGPDEVHLGTIAKLELRRAKL
;
A
#
# COMPACT_ATOMS: atom_id res chain seq x y z
N MET A 1 -34.47 -9.40 0.65
CA MET A 1 -34.12 -10.49 -0.29
C MET A 1 -33.64 -9.88 -1.59
N ALA A 2 -32.78 -10.56 -2.35
CA ALA A 2 -32.39 -10.08 -3.68
C ALA A 2 -33.58 -10.20 -4.64
N SER A 3 -33.86 -9.16 -5.42
CA SER A 3 -34.80 -9.25 -6.53
C SER A 3 -34.02 -9.51 -7.81
N ARG A 4 -34.48 -10.45 -8.63
CA ARG A 4 -33.93 -10.61 -9.98
C ARG A 4 -34.38 -9.43 -10.82
N THR A 5 -33.54 -8.97 -11.74
CA THR A 5 -33.93 -7.87 -12.65
C THR A 5 -35.19 -8.18 -13.46
N SER A 6 -35.47 -9.47 -13.70
CA SER A 6 -36.68 -9.93 -14.40
C SER A 6 -37.97 -9.87 -13.57
N GLU A 7 -37.86 -9.75 -12.24
CA GLU A 7 -38.99 -9.73 -11.30
C GLU A 7 -39.42 -8.30 -10.95
N LEU A 8 -38.66 -7.29 -11.39
CA LEU A 8 -38.89 -5.88 -11.08
C LEU A 8 -39.86 -5.18 -12.05
N VAL A 9 -40.41 -5.93 -13.02
CA VAL A 9 -41.29 -5.41 -14.06
C VAL A 9 -42.76 -5.61 -13.73
N GLY A 10 -43.55 -4.57 -13.97
CA GLY A 10 -45.00 -4.56 -13.86
C GLY A 10 -45.68 -4.11 -15.15
N ARG A 11 -47.00 -3.88 -15.06
CA ARG A 11 -47.77 -3.31 -16.16
C ARG A 11 -47.35 -1.86 -16.40
N VAL A 12 -47.35 -1.44 -17.67
CA VAL A 12 -47.10 -0.05 -18.05
C VAL A 12 -48.21 0.85 -17.50
N ASP A 13 -47.82 1.89 -16.77
CA ASP A 13 -48.72 2.93 -16.27
C ASP A 13 -49.44 3.58 -17.47
N PRO A 14 -50.79 3.69 -17.44
CA PRO A 14 -51.54 4.37 -18.49
C PRO A 14 -51.02 5.76 -18.87
N ALA A 15 -50.51 6.54 -17.90
CA ALA A 15 -49.96 7.87 -18.13
C ALA A 15 -48.59 7.86 -18.83
N GLN A 16 -47.95 6.69 -18.94
CA GLN A 16 -46.63 6.51 -19.54
C GLN A 16 -46.67 5.71 -20.85
N LYS A 17 -47.86 5.40 -21.37
CA LYS A 17 -48.02 4.69 -22.65
C LYS A 17 -47.46 5.48 -23.83
N PHE A 18 -47.01 4.74 -24.83
CA PHE A 18 -46.48 5.24 -26.10
C PHE A 18 -46.73 4.21 -27.21
N ASP A 19 -46.46 4.59 -28.45
CA ASP A 19 -46.59 3.72 -29.62
C ASP A 19 -45.48 2.64 -29.62
N ALA A 20 -45.87 1.39 -29.33
CA ALA A 20 -44.95 0.26 -29.25
C ALA A 20 -44.52 -0.25 -30.65
N ASP A 21 -45.36 -0.07 -31.67
CA ASP A 21 -45.06 -0.52 -33.03
C ASP A 21 -44.04 0.42 -33.68
N ALA A 22 -44.19 1.73 -33.48
CA ALA A 22 -43.20 2.72 -33.89
C ALA A 22 -41.84 2.50 -33.19
N LEU A 23 -41.84 2.17 -31.89
CA LEU A 23 -40.62 1.81 -31.16
C LEU A 23 -39.96 0.56 -31.75
N LEU A 24 -40.75 -0.46 -32.09
CA LEU A 24 -40.24 -1.71 -32.66
C LEU A 24 -39.55 -1.46 -34.00
N LEU A 25 -40.19 -0.71 -34.91
CA LEU A 25 -39.61 -0.33 -36.20
C LEU A 25 -38.31 0.45 -36.02
N TYR A 26 -38.29 1.40 -35.09
CA TYR A 26 -37.09 2.17 -34.78
C TYR A 26 -35.96 1.28 -34.25
N ALA A 27 -36.25 0.36 -33.33
CA ALA A 27 -35.26 -0.54 -32.75
C ALA A 27 -34.67 -1.51 -33.79
N ILE A 28 -35.50 -2.05 -34.69
CA ILE A 28 -35.06 -2.89 -35.81
C ILE A 28 -34.06 -2.17 -36.72
N ALA A 29 -34.27 -0.87 -36.95
CA ALA A 29 -33.43 -0.06 -37.82
C ALA A 29 -32.14 0.45 -37.15
N ASN A 30 -32.16 0.70 -35.83
CA ASN A 30 -31.10 1.45 -35.15
C ASN A 30 -30.32 0.67 -34.09
N VAL A 31 -30.78 -0.52 -33.67
CA VAL A 31 -30.07 -1.37 -32.71
C VAL A 31 -29.37 -2.51 -33.44
N ASP A 32 -28.04 -2.51 -33.42
CA ASP A 32 -27.26 -3.55 -34.06
C ASP A 32 -27.54 -4.93 -33.43
N GLY A 33 -27.78 -5.93 -34.28
CA GLY A 33 -28.15 -7.29 -33.87
C GLY A 33 -29.56 -7.45 -33.27
N PHE A 34 -30.45 -6.46 -33.43
CA PHE A 34 -31.86 -6.56 -33.04
C PHE A 34 -32.61 -7.58 -33.93
N PRO A 35 -33.48 -8.45 -33.37
CA PRO A 35 -34.16 -9.47 -34.16
C PRO A 35 -35.05 -8.89 -35.28
N GLN A 36 -34.73 -9.24 -36.53
CA GLN A 36 -35.55 -8.94 -37.70
C GLN A 36 -36.80 -9.84 -37.74
N ASN A 37 -37.98 -9.28 -38.02
CA ASN A 37 -39.27 -9.97 -38.07
C ASN A 37 -39.58 -10.81 -36.82
N PRO A 38 -39.75 -10.18 -35.63
CA PRO A 38 -40.06 -10.91 -34.42
C PRO A 38 -41.47 -11.51 -34.45
N SER A 39 -41.62 -12.71 -33.86
CA SER A 39 -42.93 -13.35 -33.68
C SER A 39 -43.73 -12.72 -32.54
N GLN A 40 -43.06 -12.06 -31.59
CA GLN A 40 -43.71 -11.34 -30.50
C GLN A 40 -42.81 -10.21 -29.98
N PHE A 41 -43.40 -9.05 -29.69
CA PHE A 41 -42.76 -7.92 -29.01
C PHE A 41 -43.60 -7.50 -27.81
N THR A 42 -43.01 -7.46 -26.62
CA THR A 42 -43.69 -7.05 -25.40
C THR A 42 -42.92 -5.96 -24.68
N VAL A 43 -43.68 -5.02 -24.09
CA VAL A 43 -43.16 -3.91 -23.31
C VAL A 43 -43.74 -4.01 -21.90
N SER A 44 -42.87 -3.96 -20.90
CA SER A 44 -43.24 -3.89 -19.48
C SER A 44 -42.45 -2.77 -18.80
N GLN A 45 -42.94 -2.27 -17.66
CA GLN A 45 -42.34 -1.11 -16.99
C GLN A 45 -41.66 -1.55 -15.69
N PHE A 46 -40.46 -1.04 -15.41
CA PHE A 46 -39.83 -1.26 -14.12
C PHE A 46 -40.50 -0.40 -13.03
N GLY A 47 -40.74 -0.98 -11.85
CA GLY A 47 -41.34 -0.27 -10.72
C GLY A 47 -40.43 0.77 -10.04
N HIS A 48 -39.11 0.69 -10.28
CA HIS A 48 -38.08 1.58 -9.76
C HIS A 48 -37.47 2.42 -10.92
N GLY A 49 -36.97 3.63 -10.63
CA GLY A 49 -36.52 4.60 -11.65
C GLY A 49 -37.57 5.66 -11.99
N GLN A 50 -38.13 6.32 -10.97
CA GLN A 50 -39.32 7.18 -11.07
C GLN A 50 -39.11 8.51 -11.83
N SER A 51 -37.87 8.99 -11.96
CA SER A 51 -37.59 10.23 -12.69
C SER A 51 -37.70 10.06 -14.20
N ASN A 52 -36.89 9.16 -14.78
CA ASN A 52 -36.95 8.81 -16.20
C ASN A 52 -37.57 7.41 -16.36
N PRO A 53 -38.82 7.32 -16.85
CA PRO A 53 -39.53 6.05 -17.02
C PRO A 53 -38.69 5.01 -17.78
N THR A 54 -38.59 3.82 -17.20
CA THR A 54 -37.73 2.74 -17.66
C THR A 54 -38.57 1.51 -18.01
N PHE A 55 -38.33 0.93 -19.19
CA PHE A 55 -39.12 -0.15 -19.77
C PHE A 55 -38.25 -1.34 -20.17
N LEU A 56 -38.72 -2.54 -19.91
CA LEU A 56 -38.18 -3.78 -20.45
C LEU A 56 -38.84 -4.05 -21.80
N LEU A 57 -37.99 -4.18 -22.83
CA LEU A 57 -38.38 -4.61 -24.16
C LEU A 57 -37.99 -6.09 -24.31
N GLU A 58 -38.96 -6.94 -24.62
CA GLU A 58 -38.73 -8.36 -24.83
C GLU A 58 -39.17 -8.77 -26.24
N VAL A 59 -38.24 -9.37 -26.98
CA VAL A 59 -38.41 -9.71 -28.40
C VAL A 59 -38.22 -11.21 -28.57
N HIS A 60 -39.18 -11.86 -29.22
CA HIS A 60 -39.14 -13.29 -29.51
C HIS A 60 -39.02 -13.53 -31.01
N ARG A 61 -38.18 -14.48 -31.41
CA ARG A 61 -38.09 -15.00 -32.78
C ARG A 61 -37.90 -16.51 -32.74
N GLY A 62 -38.99 -17.25 -32.92
CA GLY A 62 -38.98 -18.70 -32.68
C GLY A 62 -38.73 -19.00 -31.20
N SER A 63 -37.73 -19.83 -30.90
CA SER A 63 -37.29 -20.11 -29.51
C SER A 63 -36.32 -19.07 -28.93
N LEU A 64 -35.82 -18.14 -29.74
CA LEU A 64 -34.86 -17.12 -29.29
C LEU A 64 -35.60 -15.97 -28.61
N LYS A 65 -35.19 -15.67 -27.37
CA LYS A 65 -35.69 -14.56 -26.55
C LYS A 65 -34.57 -13.58 -26.27
N LYS A 66 -34.71 -12.32 -26.69
CA LYS A 66 -33.77 -11.23 -26.37
C LYS A 66 -34.47 -10.14 -25.56
N ARG A 67 -33.72 -9.50 -24.66
CA ARG A 67 -34.19 -8.43 -23.79
C ARG A 67 -33.34 -7.18 -23.92
N TYR A 68 -33.98 -6.03 -23.85
CA TYR A 68 -33.36 -4.70 -23.88
C TYR A 68 -34.06 -3.79 -22.87
N VAL A 69 -33.42 -2.69 -22.49
CA VAL A 69 -34.03 -1.66 -21.64
C VAL A 69 -34.16 -0.37 -22.42
N MET A 70 -35.30 0.28 -22.32
CA MET A 70 -35.51 1.62 -22.88
C MET A 70 -35.77 2.61 -21.74
N ARG A 71 -35.07 3.74 -21.73
CA ARG A 71 -35.38 4.88 -20.86
C ARG A 71 -35.86 6.03 -21.72
N LYS A 72 -36.98 6.65 -21.32
CA LYS A 72 -37.54 7.81 -22.01
C LYS A 72 -37.68 8.99 -21.06
N LYS A 73 -37.69 10.19 -21.64
CA LYS A 73 -37.99 11.41 -20.91
C LYS A 73 -39.48 11.43 -20.51
N PRO A 74 -39.83 11.80 -19.27
CA PRO A 74 -41.22 11.82 -18.82
C PRO A 74 -42.05 12.84 -19.61
N PRO A 75 -43.37 12.60 -19.77
CA PRO A 75 -44.26 13.53 -20.45
C PRO A 75 -44.52 14.79 -19.60
N GLY A 76 -44.81 15.93 -20.25
CA GLY A 76 -45.25 17.18 -19.60
C GLY A 76 -44.25 18.34 -19.67
N LYS A 77 -44.61 19.49 -19.09
CA LYS A 77 -43.72 20.65 -18.95
C LYS A 77 -42.72 20.40 -17.82
N LEU A 78 -41.47 20.16 -18.17
CA LEU A 78 -40.38 19.88 -17.23
C LEU A 78 -39.50 21.13 -17.03
N LEU A 79 -38.80 21.18 -15.91
CA LEU A 79 -37.76 22.19 -15.66
C LEU A 79 -36.62 22.04 -16.68
N GLU A 80 -36.05 23.17 -17.11
CA GLU A 80 -34.90 23.19 -18.00
C GLU A 80 -33.74 22.40 -17.39
N SER A 81 -33.09 21.53 -18.18
CA SER A 81 -32.03 20.57 -17.78
C SER A 81 -32.43 19.40 -16.85
N ALA A 82 -33.69 19.28 -16.43
CA ALA A 82 -34.18 18.09 -15.73
C ALA A 82 -34.49 16.96 -16.72
N HIS A 83 -34.29 15.70 -16.29
CA HIS A 83 -34.68 14.51 -17.05
C HIS A 83 -34.05 14.42 -18.46
N ALA A 84 -32.77 14.81 -18.58
CA ALA A 84 -32.04 14.81 -19.84
C ALA A 84 -31.48 13.41 -20.16
N VAL A 85 -32.29 12.57 -20.80
CA VAL A 85 -31.92 11.20 -21.22
C VAL A 85 -30.72 11.18 -22.19
N GLU A 86 -30.49 12.28 -22.91
CA GLU A 86 -29.33 12.46 -23.79
C GLU A 86 -28.01 12.51 -22.99
N ARG A 87 -28.02 13.13 -21.81
CA ARG A 87 -26.86 13.18 -20.91
C ARG A 87 -26.56 11.81 -20.32
N GLU A 88 -27.60 11.06 -19.93
CA GLU A 88 -27.45 9.66 -19.47
C GLU A 88 -26.84 8.79 -20.57
N PHE A 89 -27.34 8.90 -21.80
CA PHE A 89 -26.76 8.18 -22.94
C PHE A 89 -25.29 8.57 -23.16
N GLN A 90 -24.95 9.86 -23.11
CA GLN A 90 -23.58 10.34 -23.31
C GLN A 90 -22.60 9.73 -22.30
N VAL A 91 -22.93 9.76 -21.00
CA VAL A 91 -22.04 9.23 -19.95
C VAL A 91 -21.93 7.70 -20.01
N LEU A 92 -23.04 6.99 -20.24
CA LEU A 92 -23.05 5.54 -20.39
C LEU A 92 -22.25 5.10 -21.63
N HIS A 93 -22.39 5.81 -22.75
CA HIS A 93 -21.64 5.53 -23.97
C HIS A 93 -20.14 5.74 -23.76
N ALA A 94 -19.75 6.86 -23.17
CA ALA A 94 -18.34 7.18 -22.89
C ALA A 94 -17.70 6.14 -21.96
N LEU A 95 -18.36 5.79 -20.85
CA LEU A 95 -17.87 4.81 -19.90
C LEU A 95 -17.80 3.41 -20.51
N GLY A 96 -18.88 2.94 -21.15
CA GLY A 96 -18.94 1.59 -21.71
C GLY A 96 -18.01 1.36 -22.91
N THR A 97 -17.64 2.43 -23.62
CA THR A 97 -16.75 2.34 -24.79
C THR A 97 -15.27 2.46 -24.41
N HIS A 98 -14.93 3.29 -23.42
CA HIS A 98 -13.56 3.69 -23.16
C HIS A 98 -12.99 3.22 -21.81
N THR A 99 -13.79 2.56 -20.97
CA THR A 99 -13.37 2.15 -19.62
C THR A 99 -13.82 0.73 -19.27
N LEU A 100 -13.34 0.22 -18.13
CA LEU A 100 -13.85 -1.02 -17.51
C LEU A 100 -14.95 -0.77 -16.45
N VAL A 101 -15.37 0.49 -16.32
CA VAL A 101 -16.73 0.93 -16.05
C VAL A 101 -17.84 -0.15 -16.06
N PRO A 102 -18.29 -0.81 -14.97
CA PRO A 102 -19.45 -1.70 -15.08
C PRO A 102 -20.72 -0.87 -15.34
N VAL A 103 -21.06 -0.65 -16.60
CA VAL A 103 -22.26 0.06 -17.06
C VAL A 103 -22.94 -0.74 -18.17
N PRO A 104 -24.27 -0.66 -18.30
CA PRO A 104 -24.96 -1.31 -19.43
C PRO A 104 -24.52 -0.68 -20.75
N LYS A 105 -24.29 -1.52 -21.76
CA LYS A 105 -24.03 -1.02 -23.12
C LYS A 105 -25.24 -0.25 -23.64
N VAL A 106 -25.05 0.99 -24.07
CA VAL A 106 -26.09 1.75 -24.79
C VAL A 106 -25.99 1.50 -26.29
N TYR A 107 -27.14 1.32 -26.94
CA TYR A 107 -27.23 0.96 -28.36
C TYR A 107 -27.55 2.16 -29.25
N CYS A 108 -28.59 2.94 -28.92
CA CYS A 108 -29.01 4.08 -29.73
C CYS A 108 -29.73 5.13 -28.88
N LEU A 109 -29.66 6.40 -29.32
CA LEU A 109 -30.39 7.54 -28.78
C LEU A 109 -31.32 8.10 -29.86
N CYS A 110 -32.60 8.24 -29.54
CA CYS A 110 -33.59 8.90 -30.36
C CYS A 110 -33.97 10.25 -29.73
N THR A 111 -33.64 11.35 -30.42
CA THR A 111 -34.07 12.70 -30.04
C THR A 111 -35.33 13.15 -30.78
N ASP A 112 -35.76 12.41 -31.80
CA ASP A 112 -36.98 12.68 -32.55
C ASP A 112 -38.21 12.24 -31.76
N SER A 113 -38.91 13.23 -31.21
CA SER A 113 -40.11 12.99 -30.40
C SER A 113 -41.30 12.51 -31.24
N SER A 114 -41.24 12.55 -32.58
CA SER A 114 -42.32 12.03 -33.43
C SER A 114 -42.43 10.50 -33.41
N VAL A 115 -41.38 9.79 -32.99
CA VAL A 115 -41.36 8.31 -32.98
C VAL A 115 -42.27 7.74 -31.88
N ILE A 116 -42.08 8.15 -30.62
CA ILE A 116 -42.87 7.66 -29.48
C ILE A 116 -43.45 8.77 -28.59
N GLY A 117 -43.41 10.02 -29.04
CA GLY A 117 -43.89 11.19 -28.32
C GLY A 117 -42.87 11.87 -27.40
N THR A 118 -41.66 11.33 -27.26
CA THR A 118 -40.61 11.86 -26.37
C THR A 118 -39.22 11.28 -26.71
N PRO A 119 -38.10 11.97 -26.41
CA PRO A 119 -36.76 11.40 -26.55
C PRO A 119 -36.54 10.17 -25.66
N PHE A 120 -35.77 9.21 -26.17
CA PHE A 120 -35.46 7.96 -25.47
C PHE A 120 -34.13 7.36 -25.93
N TYR A 121 -33.57 6.46 -25.15
CA TYR A 121 -32.47 5.61 -25.58
C TYR A 121 -32.70 4.14 -25.22
N ILE A 122 -32.07 3.25 -25.99
CA ILE A 122 -32.11 1.80 -25.76
C ILE A 122 -30.74 1.34 -25.28
N MET A 123 -30.72 0.49 -24.25
CA MET A 123 -29.54 -0.08 -23.65
C MET A 123 -29.70 -1.57 -23.35
N GLU A 124 -28.59 -2.18 -22.96
CA GLU A 124 -28.49 -3.57 -22.54
C GLU A 124 -29.35 -3.86 -21.33
N TYR A 125 -30.06 -4.99 -21.40
CA TYR A 125 -30.67 -5.57 -20.23
C TYR A 125 -29.64 -6.43 -19.49
N LEU A 126 -29.30 -6.02 -18.27
CA LEU A 126 -28.40 -6.77 -17.41
C LEU A 126 -29.18 -7.80 -16.60
N GLU A 127 -28.97 -9.08 -16.90
CA GLU A 127 -29.57 -10.18 -16.14
C GLU A 127 -28.78 -10.42 -14.85
N GLY A 128 -29.36 -10.02 -13.71
CA GLY A 128 -28.64 -10.01 -12.44
C GLY A 128 -29.54 -9.87 -11.22
N ARG A 129 -28.91 -9.56 -10.08
CA ARG A 129 -29.51 -9.38 -8.75
C ARG A 129 -29.41 -7.92 -8.34
N ILE A 130 -30.49 -7.36 -7.79
CA ILE A 130 -30.50 -6.05 -7.13
C ILE A 130 -30.90 -6.25 -5.66
N PHE A 131 -30.21 -5.57 -4.76
CA PHE A 131 -30.49 -5.61 -3.33
C PHE A 131 -31.03 -4.27 -2.87
N ILE A 132 -32.34 -4.20 -2.66
CA ILE A 132 -33.04 -2.96 -2.27
C ILE A 132 -32.63 -2.51 -0.86
N GLU A 133 -32.42 -3.47 0.05
CA GLU A 133 -32.08 -3.18 1.44
C GLU A 133 -30.55 -3.30 1.65
N PRO A 134 -29.89 -2.26 2.22
CA PRO A 134 -28.43 -2.28 2.46
C PRO A 134 -28.01 -3.36 3.48
N MET A 135 -28.95 -3.86 4.29
CA MET A 135 -28.74 -4.96 5.23
C MET A 135 -28.52 -6.32 4.53
N LEU A 136 -28.85 -6.42 3.24
CA LEU A 136 -28.77 -7.64 2.43
C LEU A 136 -29.47 -8.84 3.12
N PRO A 137 -30.78 -8.76 3.41
CA PRO A 137 -31.49 -9.83 4.13
C PRO A 137 -31.59 -11.10 3.26
N GLY A 138 -31.33 -12.24 3.89
CA GLY A 138 -31.24 -13.55 3.23
C GLY A 138 -29.88 -13.86 2.59
N VAL A 139 -28.88 -12.97 2.73
CA VAL A 139 -27.50 -13.19 2.26
C VAL A 139 -26.62 -13.60 3.43
N THR A 140 -25.73 -14.57 3.21
CA THR A 140 -24.79 -15.03 4.25
C THR A 140 -23.79 -13.92 4.63
N PRO A 141 -23.32 -13.83 5.88
CA PRO A 141 -22.36 -12.81 6.30
C PRO A 141 -21.13 -12.69 5.38
N LYS A 142 -20.60 -13.83 4.94
CA LYS A 142 -19.47 -13.91 4.00
C LYS A 142 -19.78 -13.25 2.67
N GLN A 143 -20.95 -13.53 2.09
CA GLN A 143 -21.38 -12.93 0.83
C GLN A 143 -21.72 -11.45 0.99
N ARG A 144 -22.29 -11.02 2.12
CA ARG A 144 -22.52 -9.59 2.39
C ARG A 144 -21.22 -8.79 2.28
N ARG A 145 -20.15 -9.29 2.88
CA ARG A 145 -18.83 -8.66 2.81
C ARG A 145 -18.32 -8.57 1.38
N ALA A 146 -18.43 -9.66 0.62
CA ALA A 146 -18.02 -9.69 -0.78
C ALA A 146 -18.80 -8.69 -1.65
N LEU A 147 -20.12 -8.57 -1.45
CA LEU A 147 -20.97 -7.64 -2.18
C LEU A 147 -20.64 -6.17 -1.87
N TYR A 148 -20.40 -5.83 -0.59
CA TYR A 148 -19.96 -4.48 -0.21
C TYR A 148 -18.58 -4.15 -0.77
N HIS A 149 -17.64 -5.09 -0.73
CA HIS A 149 -16.32 -4.91 -1.32
C HIS A 149 -16.39 -4.71 -2.85
N ALA A 150 -17.24 -5.49 -3.54
CA ALA A 150 -17.50 -5.30 -4.97
C ALA A 150 -18.15 -3.94 -5.28
N THR A 151 -19.01 -3.45 -4.39
CA THR A 151 -19.63 -2.12 -4.49
C THR A 151 -18.59 -1.00 -4.36
N ALA A 152 -17.70 -1.09 -3.36
CA ALA A 152 -16.61 -0.13 -3.17
C ALA A 152 -15.66 -0.10 -4.39
N LYS A 153 -15.31 -1.27 -4.94
CA LYS A 153 -14.52 -1.40 -6.17
C LYS A 153 -15.20 -0.80 -7.39
N ALA A 154 -16.51 -0.99 -7.55
CA ALA A 154 -17.26 -0.39 -8.65
C ALA A 154 -17.24 1.15 -8.56
N LEU A 155 -17.46 1.71 -7.36
CA LEU A 155 -17.36 3.16 -7.14
C LEU A 155 -15.94 3.69 -7.41
N ALA A 156 -14.91 2.99 -6.95
CA ALA A 156 -13.53 3.35 -7.21
C ALA A 156 -13.19 3.32 -8.72
N SER A 157 -13.72 2.34 -9.46
CA SER A 157 -13.54 2.24 -10.91
C SER A 157 -14.21 3.41 -11.66
N LEU A 158 -15.38 3.85 -11.20
CA LEU A 158 -16.02 5.06 -11.70
C LEU A 158 -15.12 6.29 -11.45
N HIS A 159 -14.60 6.42 -10.23
CA HIS A 159 -13.83 7.59 -9.86
C HIS A 159 -12.43 7.67 -10.48
N SER A 160 -11.90 6.57 -11.01
CA SER A 160 -10.63 6.54 -11.74
C SER A 160 -10.75 6.86 -13.23
N ALA A 161 -11.96 7.04 -13.75
CA ALA A 161 -12.18 7.37 -15.16
C ALA A 161 -11.64 8.78 -15.50
N ASP A 162 -10.75 8.85 -16.50
CA ASP A 162 -10.26 10.13 -17.03
C ASP A 162 -11.31 10.76 -17.93
N VAL A 163 -12.07 11.70 -17.37
CA VAL A 163 -13.17 12.40 -18.04
C VAL A 163 -12.75 13.16 -19.30
N ASN A 164 -11.47 13.57 -19.40
CA ASN A 164 -10.97 14.22 -20.61
C ASN A 164 -10.73 13.20 -21.71
N ALA A 165 -10.09 12.07 -21.37
CA ALA A 165 -9.77 11.01 -22.31
C ALA A 165 -11.03 10.35 -22.91
N ILE A 166 -12.13 10.31 -22.15
CA ILE A 166 -13.39 9.67 -22.58
C ILE A 166 -14.44 10.65 -23.14
N GLY A 167 -14.05 11.89 -23.43
CA GLY A 167 -14.93 12.86 -24.09
C GLY A 167 -16.01 13.50 -23.20
N LEU A 168 -15.80 13.51 -21.88
CA LEU A 168 -16.71 14.11 -20.89
C LEU A 168 -16.17 15.42 -20.28
N SER A 169 -15.16 16.05 -20.88
CA SER A 169 -14.55 17.29 -20.37
C SER A 169 -15.54 18.45 -20.20
N SER A 170 -16.58 18.52 -21.03
CA SER A 170 -17.65 19.53 -20.97
C SER A 170 -18.92 19.04 -20.24
N TYR A 171 -18.86 17.88 -19.58
CA TYR A 171 -20.04 17.24 -18.96
C TYR A 171 -20.57 17.99 -17.73
N GLY A 172 -19.72 18.77 -17.06
CA GLY A 172 -20.05 19.57 -15.89
C GLY A 172 -18.95 20.56 -15.52
N LYS A 173 -19.12 21.26 -14.39
CA LYS A 173 -18.12 22.21 -13.88
C LYS A 173 -17.27 21.55 -12.78
N PRO A 174 -15.96 21.31 -12.98
CA PRO A 174 -15.15 20.53 -12.05
C PRO A 174 -14.92 21.20 -10.69
N ASN A 175 -14.70 22.52 -10.66
CA ASN A 175 -14.27 23.25 -9.45
C ASN A 175 -15.47 23.82 -8.69
N ASN A 176 -15.37 24.04 -7.38
CA ASN A 176 -16.43 24.61 -6.52
C ASN A 176 -17.74 23.79 -6.56
N TYR A 177 -17.63 22.47 -6.66
CA TYR A 177 -18.80 21.60 -6.73
C TYR A 177 -19.62 21.66 -5.43
N CYS A 178 -18.98 21.38 -4.29
CA CYS A 178 -19.63 21.41 -2.99
C CYS A 178 -20.24 22.79 -2.72
N LYS A 179 -19.50 23.87 -3.00
CA LYS A 179 -20.01 25.24 -2.87
C LYS A 179 -21.30 25.47 -3.64
N ARG A 180 -21.33 25.11 -4.93
CA ARG A 180 -22.53 25.28 -5.76
C ARG A 180 -23.70 24.44 -5.29
N GLN A 181 -23.43 23.21 -4.86
CA GLN A 181 -24.48 22.31 -4.40
C GLN A 181 -25.08 22.80 -3.08
N VAL A 182 -24.26 23.29 -2.14
CA VAL A 182 -24.75 23.89 -0.89
C VAL A 182 -25.73 25.02 -1.19
N GLU A 183 -25.37 25.97 -2.07
CA GLU A 183 -26.26 27.08 -2.42
C GLU A 183 -27.53 26.63 -3.16
N ARG A 184 -27.41 25.65 -4.07
CA ARG A 184 -28.55 25.11 -4.81
C ARG A 184 -29.58 24.49 -3.87
N TRP A 185 -29.14 23.60 -2.97
CA TRP A 185 -30.03 22.91 -2.04
C TRP A 185 -30.54 23.84 -0.94
N ALA A 186 -29.75 24.82 -0.49
CA ALA A 186 -30.20 25.85 0.45
C ALA A 186 -31.35 26.66 -0.14
N LYS A 187 -31.20 27.12 -1.39
CA LYS A 187 -32.28 27.80 -2.12
C LYS A 187 -33.53 26.92 -2.24
N GLN A 188 -33.36 25.64 -2.56
CA GLN A 188 -34.48 24.70 -2.67
C GLN A 188 -35.21 24.50 -1.34
N TYR A 189 -34.48 24.37 -0.23
CA TYR A 189 -35.07 24.27 1.11
C TYR A 189 -35.84 25.53 1.49
N LEU A 190 -35.25 26.72 1.29
CA LEU A 190 -35.86 28.01 1.58
C LEU A 190 -37.14 28.26 0.75
N VAL A 191 -37.19 27.77 -0.49
CA VAL A 191 -38.40 27.83 -1.32
C VAL A 191 -39.45 26.82 -0.86
N SER A 192 -39.04 25.68 -0.28
CA SER A 192 -39.95 24.62 0.17
C SER A 192 -40.52 24.85 1.57
N THR A 193 -40.07 25.90 2.28
CA THR A 193 -40.41 26.15 3.68
C THR A 193 -40.67 27.65 3.95
N GLY A 194 -41.51 27.96 4.94
CA GLY A 194 -41.93 29.32 5.29
C GLY A 194 -43.45 29.50 5.18
N GLU A 195 -43.89 30.72 4.93
CA GLU A 195 -45.31 31.10 4.91
C GLU A 195 -46.11 30.27 3.89
N GLY A 196 -47.24 29.71 4.32
CA GLY A 196 -48.08 28.81 3.52
C GLY A 196 -47.49 27.41 3.25
N LYS A 197 -46.36 27.06 3.89
CA LYS A 197 -45.64 25.78 3.75
C LYS A 197 -45.22 25.27 5.13
N SER A 198 -44.36 24.25 5.17
CA SER A 198 -43.72 23.82 6.42
C SER A 198 -42.96 24.97 7.09
N ASN A 199 -43.06 25.07 8.41
CA ASN A 199 -42.23 25.99 9.18
C ASN A 199 -40.74 25.74 8.90
N ARG A 200 -39.96 26.82 8.85
CA ARG A 200 -38.51 26.73 8.70
C ARG A 200 -37.91 26.19 10.00
N ASN A 201 -37.10 25.15 9.89
CA ASN A 201 -36.35 24.63 11.02
C ASN A 201 -35.10 25.52 11.22
N PRO A 202 -34.94 26.22 12.36
CA PRO A 202 -33.77 27.06 12.61
C PRO A 202 -32.45 26.29 12.50
N ARG A 203 -32.43 25.01 12.94
CA ARG A 203 -31.26 24.14 12.86
C ARG A 203 -30.82 23.87 11.43
N MET A 204 -31.72 23.89 10.45
CA MET A 204 -31.36 23.76 9.03
C MET A 204 -30.68 25.02 8.51
N LEU A 205 -31.08 26.20 8.98
CA LEU A 205 -30.44 27.47 8.61
C LEU A 205 -29.01 27.51 9.17
N ASP A 206 -28.85 27.12 10.44
CA ASP A 206 -27.53 26.99 11.06
C ASP A 206 -26.65 25.97 10.30
N LEU A 207 -27.25 24.86 9.82
CA LEU A 207 -26.53 23.82 9.07
C LEU A 207 -26.07 24.34 7.70
N ILE A 208 -26.89 25.14 7.03
CA ILE A 208 -26.52 25.82 5.78
C ILE A 208 -25.29 26.72 6.01
N ASP A 209 -25.30 27.52 7.07
CA ASP A 209 -24.21 28.44 7.37
C ASP A 209 -22.94 27.69 7.81
N TRP A 210 -23.09 26.61 8.58
CA TRP A 210 -21.98 25.73 8.92
C TRP A 210 -21.34 25.12 7.65
N LEU A 211 -22.16 24.59 6.73
CA LEU A 211 -21.67 24.02 5.48
C LEU A 211 -20.94 25.06 4.62
N ARG A 212 -21.43 26.30 4.54
CA ARG A 212 -20.75 27.39 3.81
C ARG A 212 -19.36 27.68 4.35
N GLN A 213 -19.18 27.59 5.67
CA GLN A 213 -17.92 27.89 6.35
C GLN A 213 -16.92 26.72 6.31
N HIS A 214 -17.39 25.50 6.10
CA HIS A 214 -16.58 24.27 6.19
C HIS A 214 -16.37 23.58 4.84
N ILE A 215 -16.57 24.28 3.71
CA ILE A 215 -16.31 23.73 2.37
C ILE A 215 -14.84 23.29 2.28
N PRO A 216 -14.55 22.03 1.90
CA PRO A 216 -13.19 21.53 1.78
C PRO A 216 -12.36 22.33 0.78
N VAL A 217 -11.10 22.62 1.12
CA VAL A 217 -10.22 23.48 0.30
C VAL A 217 -10.02 22.88 -1.10
N GLU A 218 -9.95 21.55 -1.19
CA GLU A 218 -9.82 20.80 -2.44
C GLU A 218 -11.01 20.95 -3.41
N ASP A 219 -12.18 21.39 -2.93
CA ASP A 219 -13.33 21.69 -3.80
C ASP A 219 -13.03 22.87 -4.72
N SER A 220 -12.34 23.89 -4.21
CA SER A 220 -12.03 25.11 -4.97
C SER A 220 -10.94 24.90 -6.02
N SER A 221 -9.95 24.04 -5.73
CA SER A 221 -8.81 23.76 -6.61
C SER A 221 -9.13 22.76 -7.72
N GLY A 222 -10.21 22.00 -7.60
CA GLY A 222 -10.56 20.94 -8.55
C GLY A 222 -9.68 19.68 -8.41
N ALA A 223 -8.82 19.61 -7.39
CA ALA A 223 -7.92 18.45 -7.19
C ALA A 223 -8.68 17.13 -6.92
N ALA A 224 -9.89 17.24 -6.35
CA ALA A 224 -10.81 16.12 -6.15
C ALA A 224 -11.88 16.00 -7.26
N ALA A 225 -11.75 16.78 -8.35
CA ALA A 225 -12.74 16.81 -9.41
C ALA A 225 -12.62 15.59 -10.34
N GLY A 226 -13.76 14.97 -10.61
CA GLY A 226 -13.89 13.90 -11.60
C GLY A 226 -15.37 13.61 -11.86
N LEU A 227 -15.67 12.46 -12.47
CA LEU A 227 -17.05 12.04 -12.68
C LEU A 227 -17.69 11.68 -11.33
N VAL A 228 -18.83 12.30 -11.05
CA VAL A 228 -19.69 12.07 -9.89
C VAL A 228 -21.00 11.49 -10.41
N HIS A 229 -21.41 10.34 -9.87
CA HIS A 229 -22.69 9.69 -10.12
C HIS A 229 -23.87 10.52 -9.58
N GLY A 230 -23.74 11.04 -8.36
CA GLY A 230 -24.73 11.89 -7.69
C GLY A 230 -25.83 11.13 -6.95
N ASP A 231 -26.02 9.84 -7.23
CA ASP A 231 -26.94 8.94 -6.50
C ASP A 231 -26.37 7.52 -6.35
N PHE A 232 -25.08 7.39 -6.01
CA PHE A 232 -24.46 6.06 -5.90
C PHE A 232 -24.86 5.36 -4.60
N ARG A 233 -25.55 4.22 -4.71
CA ARG A 233 -26.10 3.42 -3.61
C ARG A 233 -26.19 1.96 -4.05
N ILE A 234 -26.09 1.03 -3.09
CA ILE A 234 -25.97 -0.41 -3.38
C ILE A 234 -27.15 -0.99 -4.18
N ASP A 235 -28.34 -0.38 -4.09
CA ASP A 235 -29.53 -0.78 -4.83
C ASP A 235 -29.64 -0.14 -6.23
N ASN A 236 -28.76 0.82 -6.55
CA ASN A 236 -28.52 1.29 -7.92
C ASN A 236 -27.40 0.46 -8.62
N VAL A 237 -27.01 -0.67 -8.04
CA VAL A 237 -25.99 -1.56 -8.57
C VAL A 237 -26.58 -2.93 -8.89
N VAL A 238 -26.28 -3.43 -10.09
CA VAL A 238 -26.64 -4.79 -10.53
C VAL A 238 -25.46 -5.72 -10.26
N PHE A 239 -25.73 -6.77 -9.49
CA PHE A 239 -24.78 -7.86 -9.25
C PHE A 239 -25.03 -9.01 -10.22
N HIS A 240 -23.98 -9.76 -10.54
CA HIS A 240 -24.09 -10.97 -11.34
C HIS A 240 -25.09 -11.98 -10.72
N LEU A 241 -25.76 -12.76 -11.57
CA LEU A 241 -26.84 -13.66 -11.14
C LEU A 241 -26.38 -14.68 -10.08
N THR A 242 -25.15 -15.17 -10.21
CA THR A 242 -24.57 -16.22 -9.35
C THR A 242 -23.28 -15.80 -8.66
N GLU A 243 -22.62 -14.74 -9.12
CA GLU A 243 -21.31 -14.31 -8.61
C GLU A 243 -21.45 -13.02 -7.81
N ASP A 244 -20.57 -12.80 -6.84
CA ASP A 244 -20.56 -11.62 -5.98
C ASP A 244 -19.71 -10.49 -6.60
N ARG A 245 -20.01 -10.15 -7.87
CA ARG A 245 -19.40 -9.05 -8.61
C ARG A 245 -20.44 -8.12 -9.20
N VAL A 246 -20.08 -6.85 -9.32
CA VAL A 246 -20.90 -5.82 -9.97
C VAL A 246 -20.80 -5.96 -11.48
N ILE A 247 -21.95 -5.89 -12.16
CA ILE A 247 -22.06 -5.93 -13.63
C ILE A 247 -22.70 -4.67 -14.22
N GLY A 248 -23.28 -3.79 -13.40
CA GLY A 248 -23.84 -2.53 -13.87
C GLY A 248 -24.09 -1.52 -12.77
N ILE A 249 -23.75 -0.27 -13.03
CA ILE A 249 -24.12 0.91 -12.25
C ILE A 249 -25.27 1.60 -13.01
N LEU A 250 -26.38 1.82 -12.32
CA LEU A 250 -27.61 2.36 -12.87
C LEU A 250 -27.91 3.77 -12.33
N ASP A 251 -28.82 4.45 -13.01
CA ASP A 251 -29.41 5.74 -12.64
C ASP A 251 -28.46 6.96 -12.66
N TRP A 252 -28.06 7.32 -13.89
CA TRP A 252 -27.07 8.36 -14.17
C TRP A 252 -27.65 9.78 -14.25
N GLU A 253 -28.92 9.99 -13.88
CA GLU A 253 -29.64 11.26 -14.05
C GLU A 253 -28.92 12.44 -13.36
N LEU A 254 -28.36 12.21 -12.17
CA LEU A 254 -27.75 13.26 -11.35
C LEU A 254 -26.24 13.42 -11.62
N SER A 255 -25.72 12.68 -12.59
CA SER A 255 -24.29 12.61 -12.82
C SER A 255 -23.73 13.91 -13.42
N THR A 256 -22.55 14.30 -12.95
CA THR A 256 -21.89 15.53 -13.36
C THR A 256 -20.38 15.47 -13.05
N LEU A 257 -19.65 16.54 -13.36
CA LEU A 257 -18.27 16.70 -12.89
C LEU A 257 -18.25 17.45 -11.57
N GLY A 258 -17.49 16.95 -10.60
CA GLY A 258 -17.39 17.55 -9.28
C GLY A 258 -16.56 16.74 -8.29
N ASN A 259 -16.73 17.04 -7.01
CA ASN A 259 -15.98 16.39 -5.94
C ASN A 259 -16.52 14.96 -5.69
N GLN A 260 -15.70 13.97 -6.01
CA GLN A 260 -16.04 12.55 -5.94
C GLN A 260 -16.28 12.02 -4.52
N MET A 261 -15.76 12.69 -3.49
CA MET A 261 -15.97 12.25 -2.10
C MET A 261 -17.43 12.45 -1.66
N CYS A 262 -18.20 13.30 -2.34
CA CYS A 262 -19.64 13.41 -2.12
C CYS A 262 -20.39 12.12 -2.47
N ASP A 263 -19.99 11.38 -3.50
CA ASP A 263 -20.61 10.08 -3.82
C ASP A 263 -20.30 9.04 -2.76
N VAL A 264 -19.06 9.03 -2.27
CA VAL A 264 -18.62 8.12 -1.21
C VAL A 264 -19.45 8.37 0.06
N ALA A 265 -19.54 9.62 0.51
CA ALA A 265 -20.34 9.95 1.69
C ALA A 265 -21.84 9.68 1.50
N TYR A 266 -22.37 9.90 0.30
CA TYR A 266 -23.75 9.56 -0.02
C TYR A 266 -23.99 8.04 0.02
N SER A 267 -23.07 7.24 -0.53
CA SER A 267 -23.13 5.77 -0.48
C SER A 267 -23.10 5.23 0.95
N CYS A 268 -22.45 5.94 1.87
CA CYS A 268 -22.36 5.60 3.29
C CYS A 268 -23.56 6.07 4.13
N MET A 269 -24.57 6.74 3.57
CA MET A 269 -25.66 7.33 4.37
C MET A 269 -26.40 6.31 5.25
N HIS A 270 -26.54 5.07 4.78
CA HIS A 270 -27.21 4.00 5.52
C HIS A 270 -26.52 3.65 6.84
N TYR A 271 -25.21 3.90 6.98
CA TYR A 271 -24.47 3.77 8.24
C TYR A 271 -24.94 4.75 9.31
N ILE A 272 -25.49 5.89 8.90
CA ILE A 272 -25.67 7.06 9.77
C ILE A 272 -27.16 7.29 10.06
N VAL A 273 -28.02 7.05 9.06
CA VAL A 273 -29.46 7.22 9.18
C VAL A 273 -30.19 6.13 8.40
N ASP A 274 -31.18 5.50 9.04
CA ASP A 274 -32.17 4.68 8.34
C ASP A 274 -33.37 5.56 7.95
N ILE A 275 -33.57 5.73 6.64
CA ILE A 275 -34.67 6.53 6.09
C ILE A 275 -35.77 5.62 5.50
N SER A 276 -35.56 4.30 5.54
CA SER A 276 -36.40 3.31 4.86
C SER A 276 -37.65 2.89 5.63
N LEU A 277 -37.74 3.19 6.93
CA LEU A 277 -38.86 2.78 7.78
C LEU A 277 -39.83 3.93 8.08
N ASP A 278 -41.13 3.66 7.95
CA ASP A 278 -42.22 4.59 8.21
C ASP A 278 -42.49 4.84 9.72
N GLU A 279 -41.71 4.22 10.61
CA GLU A 279 -41.76 4.43 12.06
C GLU A 279 -40.64 5.37 12.53
N VAL A 280 -41.03 6.55 12.99
CA VAL A 280 -40.19 7.62 13.57
C VAL A 280 -39.32 7.14 14.75
N SER A 281 -39.58 5.95 15.31
CA SER A 281 -38.94 5.40 16.51
C SER A 281 -37.62 4.66 16.27
N LYS A 282 -37.19 4.42 15.02
CA LYS A 282 -35.94 3.69 14.68
C LYS A 282 -34.97 4.50 13.82
N ASN A 283 -34.75 5.79 14.14
CA ASN A 283 -33.77 6.66 13.47
C ASN A 283 -32.29 6.29 13.80
N GLN A 284 -31.93 5.01 13.79
CA GLN A 284 -30.57 4.55 14.06
C GLN A 284 -29.99 3.94 12.79
N GLY A 285 -28.92 4.55 12.26
CA GLY A 285 -28.18 4.01 11.13
C GLY A 285 -27.46 2.71 11.47
N LEU A 286 -26.93 2.07 10.43
CA LEU A 286 -26.23 0.80 10.49
C LEU A 286 -25.08 0.76 11.51
N GLU A 287 -24.43 1.90 11.81
CA GLU A 287 -23.33 1.99 12.78
C GLU A 287 -23.71 1.56 14.21
N MET A 288 -25.00 1.64 14.57
CA MET A 288 -25.48 1.27 15.91
C MET A 288 -25.68 -0.25 16.05
N THR A 289 -25.89 -0.96 14.95
CA THR A 289 -26.11 -2.42 14.94
C THR A 289 -25.73 -3.00 13.57
N VAL A 290 -24.43 -3.03 13.26
CA VAL A 290 -23.94 -3.54 11.97
C VAL A 290 -24.22 -5.05 11.88
N PRO A 291 -25.04 -5.53 10.93
CA PRO A 291 -25.29 -6.94 10.74
C PRO A 291 -24.01 -7.67 10.44
N GLU A 292 -23.89 -8.90 10.95
CA GLU A 292 -22.75 -9.74 10.69
C GLU A 292 -22.48 -9.86 9.17
N GLY A 293 -21.25 -9.54 8.77
CA GLY A 293 -20.79 -9.57 7.39
C GLY A 293 -20.93 -8.27 6.61
N VAL A 294 -21.69 -7.28 7.08
CA VAL A 294 -21.62 -5.92 6.53
C VAL A 294 -20.36 -5.25 7.12
N PRO A 295 -19.46 -4.66 6.31
CA PRO A 295 -18.31 -3.94 6.86
C PRO A 295 -18.77 -2.73 7.66
N SER A 296 -18.00 -2.32 8.67
CA SER A 296 -18.18 -1.02 9.31
C SER A 296 -17.98 0.12 8.30
N LEU A 297 -18.48 1.31 8.61
CA LEU A 297 -18.28 2.50 7.76
C LEU A 297 -16.80 2.71 7.44
N ALA A 298 -15.93 2.59 8.45
CA ALA A 298 -14.51 2.82 8.29
C ALA A 298 -13.84 1.72 7.42
N GLU A 299 -14.27 0.46 7.52
CA GLU A 299 -13.79 -0.63 6.65
C GLU A 299 -14.24 -0.44 5.20
N TYR A 300 -15.52 -0.11 4.96
CA TYR A 300 -16.02 0.18 3.62
C TYR A 300 -15.29 1.37 2.97
N LEU A 301 -15.05 2.43 3.75
CA LEU A 301 -14.31 3.60 3.30
C LEU A 301 -12.83 3.26 3.02
N ALA A 302 -12.22 2.36 3.80
CA ALA A 302 -10.85 1.91 3.57
C ALA A 302 -10.75 1.10 2.27
N ASP A 303 -11.70 0.19 2.01
CA ASP A 303 -11.80 -0.56 0.76
C ASP A 303 -11.85 0.38 -0.45
N TYR A 304 -12.71 1.40 -0.38
CA TYR A 304 -12.83 2.41 -1.42
C TYR A 304 -11.54 3.23 -1.59
N CYS A 305 -10.99 3.80 -0.52
CA CYS A 305 -9.80 4.67 -0.60
C CYS A 305 -8.59 3.92 -1.17
N SER A 306 -8.42 2.66 -0.75
CA SER A 306 -7.40 1.74 -1.26
C SER A 306 -7.59 1.49 -2.76
N ALA A 307 -8.80 1.10 -3.19
CA ALA A 307 -9.09 0.80 -4.58
C ALA A 307 -9.01 2.04 -5.50
N ALA A 308 -9.37 3.22 -5.01
CA ALA A 308 -9.39 4.47 -5.77
C ALA A 308 -8.06 5.24 -5.72
N GLY A 309 -7.09 4.81 -4.90
CA GLY A 309 -5.84 5.54 -4.67
C GLY A 309 -6.06 6.94 -4.08
N ARG A 310 -7.07 7.11 -3.22
CA ARG A 310 -7.45 8.39 -2.62
C ARG A 310 -6.97 8.48 -1.16
N PRO A 311 -6.60 9.67 -0.68
CA PRO A 311 -6.19 9.85 0.71
C PRO A 311 -7.37 9.59 1.67
N TRP A 312 -7.04 9.18 2.90
CA TRP A 312 -8.00 8.96 3.97
C TRP A 312 -8.67 10.29 4.38
N PRO A 313 -10.00 10.43 4.32
CA PRO A 313 -10.67 11.74 4.42
C PRO A 313 -11.03 12.14 5.87
N ALA A 314 -10.27 11.70 6.88
CA ALA A 314 -10.63 11.87 8.30
C ALA A 314 -11.00 13.32 8.66
N ASP A 315 -10.22 14.30 8.20
CA ASP A 315 -10.38 15.71 8.54
C ASP A 315 -11.63 16.33 7.91
N GLN A 316 -11.99 15.93 6.68
CA GLN A 316 -13.11 16.50 5.93
C GLN A 316 -14.39 15.66 6.01
N TRP A 317 -14.35 14.46 6.61
CA TRP A 317 -15.47 13.50 6.56
C TRP A 317 -16.77 14.04 7.16
N LYS A 318 -16.68 14.83 8.23
CA LYS A 318 -17.84 15.51 8.83
C LYS A 318 -18.58 16.37 7.81
N PHE A 319 -17.83 17.11 6.99
CA PHE A 319 -18.42 17.95 5.95
C PHE A 319 -19.16 17.09 4.92
N TYR A 320 -18.51 16.06 4.37
CA TYR A 320 -19.11 15.27 3.29
C TYR A 320 -20.39 14.53 3.74
N VAL A 321 -20.40 14.00 4.97
CA VAL A 321 -21.60 13.39 5.56
C VAL A 321 -22.69 14.43 5.83
N ALA A 322 -22.35 15.55 6.47
CA ALA A 322 -23.30 16.61 6.79
C ALA A 322 -23.94 17.17 5.51
N PHE A 323 -23.15 17.32 4.44
CA PHE A 323 -23.62 17.74 3.13
C PHE A 323 -24.63 16.74 2.54
N SER A 324 -24.38 15.43 2.63
CA SER A 324 -25.32 14.40 2.17
C SER A 324 -26.64 14.40 2.96
N LEU A 325 -26.58 14.54 4.29
CA LEU A 325 -27.76 14.65 5.14
C LEU A 325 -28.55 15.93 4.85
N PHE A 326 -27.86 17.07 4.71
CA PHE A 326 -28.45 18.35 4.31
C PHE A 326 -29.20 18.27 2.97
N ARG A 327 -28.59 17.61 1.97
CA ARG A 327 -29.23 17.34 0.68
C ARG A 327 -30.49 16.49 0.85
N GLY A 328 -30.41 15.39 1.62
CA GLY A 328 -31.55 14.53 1.92
C GLY A 328 -32.71 15.29 2.59
N ALA A 329 -32.43 16.08 3.63
CA ALA A 329 -33.42 16.90 4.31
C ALA A 329 -34.10 17.92 3.36
N SER A 330 -33.32 18.54 2.47
CA SER A 330 -33.84 19.47 1.47
C SER A 330 -34.79 18.79 0.47
N ILE A 331 -34.49 17.55 0.07
CA ILE A 331 -35.35 16.74 -0.80
C ILE A 331 -36.68 16.42 -0.08
N TYR A 332 -36.62 15.93 1.17
CA TYR A 332 -37.81 15.60 1.95
C TYR A 332 -38.69 16.82 2.25
N ALA A 333 -38.09 17.98 2.55
CA ALA A 333 -38.81 19.24 2.68
C ALA A 333 -39.57 19.60 1.38
N GLY A 334 -38.94 19.41 0.22
CA GLY A 334 -39.58 19.61 -1.08
C GLY A 334 -40.70 18.61 -1.40
N VAL A 335 -40.56 17.35 -0.96
CA VAL A 335 -41.64 16.35 -1.05
C VAL A 335 -42.83 16.75 -0.19
N HIS A 336 -42.58 17.17 1.06
CA HIS A 336 -43.64 17.62 1.96
C HIS A 336 -44.32 18.90 1.48
N CYS A 337 -43.56 19.85 0.93
CA CYS A 337 -44.13 21.06 0.32
C CYS A 337 -45.08 20.70 -0.84
N ARG A 338 -44.70 19.74 -1.70
CA ARG A 338 -45.58 19.26 -2.77
C ARG A 338 -46.83 18.58 -2.21
N TRP A 339 -46.75 17.91 -1.07
CA TRP A 339 -47.91 17.31 -0.40
C TRP A 339 -48.87 18.38 0.13
N ILE A 340 -48.37 19.39 0.85
CA ILE A 340 -49.18 20.54 1.32
C ILE A 340 -49.91 21.21 0.14
N LEU A 341 -49.25 21.32 -1.01
CA LEU A 341 -49.79 21.92 -2.22
C LEU A 341 -50.64 20.97 -3.08
N GLY A 342 -50.87 19.72 -2.65
CA GLY A 342 -51.71 18.74 -3.35
C GLY A 342 -51.08 18.10 -4.61
N ASN A 343 -49.77 18.27 -4.82
CA ASN A 343 -49.05 17.92 -6.05
C ASN A 343 -47.96 16.84 -5.84
N ALA A 344 -48.04 16.03 -4.78
CA ALA A 344 -47.04 15.01 -4.49
C ALA A 344 -47.32 13.69 -5.23
N SER A 345 -46.31 13.16 -5.92
CA SER A 345 -46.38 11.86 -6.61
C SER A 345 -46.37 10.65 -5.68
N GLY A 346 -45.97 10.81 -4.40
CA GLY A 346 -45.85 9.72 -3.43
C GLY A 346 -47.12 9.40 -2.64
N GLY A 347 -48.25 10.04 -2.93
CA GLY A 347 -49.51 9.85 -2.20
C GLY A 347 -49.37 10.15 -0.69
N GLU A 348 -50.08 9.39 0.14
CA GLU A 348 -50.17 9.61 1.59
C GLU A 348 -48.81 9.49 2.33
N ARG A 349 -47.84 8.76 1.77
CA ARG A 349 -46.47 8.68 2.32
C ARG A 349 -45.74 10.03 2.31
N ALA A 350 -46.11 10.94 1.41
CA ALA A 350 -45.52 12.28 1.34
C ALA A 350 -45.92 13.16 2.54
N ARG A 351 -46.98 12.80 3.28
CA ARG A 351 -47.43 13.47 4.51
C ARG A 351 -46.35 13.47 5.60
N HIS A 352 -45.59 12.39 5.73
CA HIS A 352 -44.57 12.26 6.78
C HIS A 352 -43.19 12.79 6.36
N ALA A 353 -43.04 13.27 5.12
CA ALA A 353 -41.76 13.75 4.62
C ALA A 353 -41.20 14.94 5.40
N GLY A 354 -42.06 15.81 5.97
CA GLY A 354 -41.62 16.93 6.80
C GLY A 354 -40.92 16.46 8.08
N MET A 355 -41.52 15.49 8.78
CA MET A 355 -40.92 14.88 9.98
C MET A 355 -39.61 14.17 9.66
N LYS A 356 -39.51 13.50 8.50
CA LYS A 356 -38.27 12.87 8.03
C LYS A 356 -37.17 13.92 7.76
N ALA A 357 -37.53 15.07 7.18
CA ALA A 357 -36.59 16.17 6.97
C ALA A 357 -36.00 16.68 8.31
N ASP A 358 -36.85 16.93 9.31
CA ASP A 358 -36.41 17.38 10.63
C ASP A 358 -35.54 16.34 11.34
N ALA A 359 -35.90 15.06 11.26
CA ALA A 359 -35.09 13.98 11.81
C ALA A 359 -33.68 13.92 11.19
N ILE A 360 -33.57 14.12 9.87
CA ILE A 360 -32.27 14.14 9.17
C ILE A 360 -31.44 15.36 9.59
N ILE A 361 -32.07 16.52 9.78
CA ILE A 361 -31.40 17.74 10.28
C ILE A 361 -30.80 17.50 11.66
N GLU A 362 -31.56 16.91 12.58
CA GLU A 362 -31.07 16.57 13.91
C GLU A 362 -29.93 15.55 13.88
N THR A 363 -30.02 14.55 12.99
CA THR A 363 -28.94 13.56 12.80
C THR A 363 -27.67 14.21 12.26
N ALA A 364 -27.78 15.17 11.34
CA ALA A 364 -26.62 15.91 10.83
C ALA A 364 -25.89 16.65 11.98
N TRP A 365 -26.64 17.34 12.84
CA TRP A 365 -26.06 18.01 14.00
C TRP A 365 -25.45 17.03 14.99
N LYS A 366 -26.14 15.92 15.31
CA LYS A 366 -25.57 14.87 16.17
C LYS A 366 -24.25 14.35 15.61
N PHE A 367 -24.14 14.16 14.30
CA PHE A 367 -22.93 13.68 13.66
C PHE A 367 -21.79 14.72 13.70
N ILE A 368 -22.08 15.99 13.39
CA ILE A 368 -21.09 17.09 13.44
C ILE A 368 -20.48 17.23 14.84
N HIS A 369 -21.31 17.13 15.89
CA HIS A 369 -20.89 17.29 17.29
C HIS A 369 -20.15 16.09 17.88
N ARG A 370 -20.04 14.96 17.17
CA ARG A 370 -19.20 13.83 17.65
C ARG A 370 -17.74 14.28 17.72
N GLU A 371 -17.06 13.95 18.80
CA GLU A 371 -15.63 14.25 18.96
C GLU A 371 -14.80 13.62 17.83
N SER A 372 -15.11 12.37 17.50
CA SER A 372 -14.54 11.64 16.36
C SER A 372 -15.63 10.91 15.57
N VAL A 373 -15.54 10.97 14.24
CA VAL A 373 -16.45 10.28 13.29
C VAL A 373 -15.74 9.24 12.43
N LEU A 374 -14.42 9.32 12.38
CA LEU A 374 -13.53 8.37 11.71
C LEU A 374 -12.24 8.27 12.53
N PRO A 375 -11.59 7.10 12.57
CA PRO A 375 -10.25 7.00 13.12
C PRO A 375 -9.27 7.87 12.32
N LEU A 376 -8.21 8.35 12.98
CA LEU A 376 -7.18 9.20 12.37
C LEU A 376 -6.48 8.52 11.18
N TYR A 377 -6.46 7.19 11.19
CA TYR A 377 -5.92 6.35 10.12
C TYR A 377 -6.96 5.29 9.73
N PRO A 378 -6.98 4.82 8.46
CA PRO A 378 -7.91 3.77 8.04
C PRO A 378 -7.78 2.53 8.94
N PRO A 379 -8.90 1.86 9.29
CA PRO A 379 -8.84 0.62 10.04
C PRO A 379 -8.00 -0.38 9.26
N ARG A 380 -6.97 -0.93 9.92
CA ARG A 380 -6.17 -2.02 9.37
C ARG A 380 -7.12 -3.17 9.09
N GLU A 381 -7.17 -3.68 7.87
CA GLU A 381 -7.98 -4.86 7.57
C GLU A 381 -7.64 -5.98 8.55
N LEU A 382 -8.58 -6.28 9.46
CA LEU A 382 -8.76 -7.59 10.04
C LEU A 382 -9.18 -8.49 8.88
N ILE A 383 -8.22 -9.17 8.24
CA ILE A 383 -8.52 -10.23 7.28
C ILE A 383 -9.48 -11.22 7.98
N PRO A 384 -10.76 -11.32 7.54
CA PRO A 384 -11.70 -12.19 8.21
C PRO A 384 -11.30 -13.65 7.99
N ARG A 385 -11.17 -14.38 9.10
CA ARG A 385 -10.69 -15.77 9.23
C ARG A 385 -11.48 -16.85 8.44
N ASP A 386 -12.49 -16.50 7.64
CA ASP A 386 -13.44 -17.48 7.06
C ASP A 386 -13.38 -17.69 5.54
N HIS A 387 -12.42 -17.06 4.86
CA HIS A 387 -12.16 -17.36 3.44
C HIS A 387 -11.01 -18.34 3.19
N VAL A 388 -10.28 -18.75 4.22
CA VAL A 388 -9.31 -19.85 4.13
C VAL A 388 -9.99 -21.20 4.36
N GLN A 389 -11.14 -21.27 5.05
CA GLN A 389 -11.65 -22.53 5.58
C GLN A 389 -12.56 -23.40 4.69
N ARG A 390 -12.89 -23.04 3.45
CA ARG A 390 -13.71 -23.91 2.57
C ARG A 390 -13.22 -24.08 1.13
N LEU A 391 -11.91 -24.21 0.98
CA LEU A 391 -11.24 -24.95 -0.08
C LEU A 391 -10.17 -25.86 0.56
N GLY A 392 -10.54 -26.52 1.65
CA GLY A 392 -9.66 -27.40 2.42
C GLY A 392 -10.35 -28.72 2.68
N GLN A 393 -10.43 -29.51 1.61
CA GLN A 393 -10.71 -30.94 1.51
C GLN A 393 -10.71 -31.15 -0.01
N GLU A 394 -9.63 -30.80 -0.71
CA GLU A 394 -8.51 -31.71 -0.98
C GLU A 394 -7.22 -30.90 -1.19
N SER A 395 -6.10 -31.36 -0.60
CA SER A 395 -4.71 -30.91 -0.87
C SER A 395 -4.39 -29.40 -0.68
N ARG A 396 -4.18 -28.97 0.58
CA ARG A 396 -3.87 -27.58 0.96
C ARG A 396 -2.38 -27.19 0.93
N ASP A 397 -1.54 -27.88 0.16
CA ASP A 397 -0.09 -27.58 0.07
C ASP A 397 0.35 -26.97 -1.29
N SER A 398 -0.57 -26.60 -2.18
CA SER A 398 -0.18 -26.32 -3.59
C SER A 398 -0.60 -24.98 -4.22
N LEU A 399 -1.22 -24.03 -3.51
CA LEU A 399 -1.66 -22.75 -4.11
C LEU A 399 -1.20 -21.46 -3.42
N GLN A 400 -0.35 -21.53 -2.40
CA GLN A 400 0.38 -20.35 -1.92
C GLN A 400 1.66 -20.22 -2.76
N GLY A 401 1.78 -19.14 -3.55
CA GLY A 401 3.00 -18.90 -4.32
C GLY A 401 4.22 -18.91 -3.39
N ARG A 402 5.31 -19.55 -3.80
CA ARG A 402 6.53 -19.78 -2.99
C ARG A 402 7.08 -18.51 -2.30
N PHE A 403 6.86 -17.34 -2.89
CA PHE A 403 7.33 -16.04 -2.40
C PHE A 403 6.20 -15.16 -1.86
N VAL A 404 5.09 -15.73 -1.40
CA VAL A 404 4.04 -14.97 -0.71
C VAL A 404 4.40 -14.88 0.78
N PRO A 405 4.58 -13.67 1.36
CA PRO A 405 4.93 -13.52 2.76
C PRO A 405 3.79 -14.01 3.68
N SER A 406 4.16 -14.59 4.81
CA SER A 406 3.23 -14.99 5.86
C SER A 406 2.53 -13.77 6.49
N LEU A 407 1.38 -13.97 7.14
CA LEU A 407 0.67 -12.90 7.85
C LEU A 407 1.56 -12.21 8.90
N LYS A 408 2.35 -12.99 9.65
CA LYS A 408 3.35 -12.50 10.61
C LYS A 408 4.33 -11.52 9.95
N VAL A 409 4.86 -11.88 8.77
CA VAL A 409 5.77 -11.02 8.02
C VAL A 409 5.06 -9.78 7.50
N GLN A 410 3.83 -9.90 7.00
CA GLN A 410 3.04 -8.75 6.53
C GLN A 410 2.79 -7.74 7.66
N GLU A 411 2.47 -8.20 8.87
CA GLU A 411 2.30 -7.32 10.04
C GLU A 411 3.60 -6.58 10.40
N LEU A 412 4.74 -7.29 10.45
CA LEU A 412 6.04 -6.68 10.70
C LEU A 412 6.42 -5.67 9.60
N ARG A 413 6.17 -6.02 8.32
CA ARG A 413 6.38 -5.11 7.19
C ARG A 413 5.58 -3.82 7.36
N ASN A 414 4.29 -3.92 7.70
CA ASN A 414 3.41 -2.75 7.84
C ASN A 414 3.86 -1.84 8.97
N ARG A 415 4.25 -2.40 10.12
CA ARG A 415 4.82 -1.64 11.24
C ARG A 415 6.12 -0.95 10.84
N LEU A 416 6.99 -1.67 10.14
CA LEU A 416 8.27 -1.14 9.69
C LEU A 416 8.11 -0.03 8.66
N ILE A 417 7.19 -0.16 7.68
CA ILE A 417 6.86 0.90 6.71
C ILE A 417 6.37 2.15 7.45
N LYS A 418 5.43 1.99 8.38
CA LYS A 418 4.93 3.10 9.20
C LYS A 418 6.06 3.77 9.98
N PHE A 419 6.93 3.00 10.62
CA PHE A 419 8.08 3.54 11.35
C PHE A 419 9.03 4.31 10.44
N MET A 420 9.28 3.82 9.22
CA MET A 420 10.11 4.52 8.23
C MET A 420 9.51 5.88 7.86
N GLU A 421 8.20 5.93 7.60
CA GLU A 421 7.46 7.14 7.21
C GLU A 421 7.34 8.15 8.34
N ASP A 422 6.97 7.70 9.54
CA ASP A 422 6.71 8.58 10.68
C ASP A 422 8.00 9.08 11.36
N HIS A 423 9.11 8.33 11.24
CA HIS A 423 10.30 8.57 12.06
C HIS A 423 11.62 8.59 11.32
N ILE A 424 11.87 7.70 10.35
CA ILE A 424 13.18 7.63 9.69
C ILE A 424 13.33 8.70 8.61
N TYR A 425 12.45 8.72 7.60
CA TYR A 425 12.56 9.68 6.50
C TYR A 425 12.56 11.15 6.96
N PRO A 426 11.73 11.57 7.94
CA PRO A 426 11.79 12.92 8.47
C PRO A 426 13.13 13.27 9.14
N MET A 427 13.82 12.28 9.72
CA MET A 427 15.07 12.48 10.45
C MET A 427 16.32 12.43 9.56
N GLU A 428 16.23 11.96 8.32
CA GLU A 428 17.39 11.83 7.45
C GLU A 428 18.11 13.16 7.23
N VAL A 429 17.36 14.25 7.06
CA VAL A 429 17.93 15.59 6.88
C VAL A 429 18.80 15.99 8.08
N GLU A 430 18.34 15.72 9.30
CA GLU A 430 19.10 16.01 10.52
C GLU A 430 20.32 15.10 10.68
N PHE A 431 20.23 13.83 10.29
CA PHE A 431 21.39 12.93 10.27
C PHE A 431 22.45 13.38 9.27
N TYR A 432 22.04 13.78 8.06
CA TYR A 432 22.97 14.34 7.08
C TYR A 432 23.61 15.65 7.54
N LYS A 433 22.85 16.54 8.19
CA LYS A 433 23.40 17.77 8.80
C LYS A 433 24.48 17.45 9.83
N LEU A 434 24.24 16.48 10.73
CA LEU A 434 25.25 16.06 11.69
C LEU A 434 26.48 15.47 10.99
N ALA A 435 26.30 14.57 10.03
CA ALA A 435 27.38 13.92 9.29
C ALA A 435 28.26 14.92 8.49
N GLN A 436 27.69 16.05 8.06
CA GLN A 436 28.42 17.12 7.38
C GLN A 436 29.06 18.14 8.34
N SER A 437 28.74 18.09 9.63
CA SER A 437 29.24 19.04 10.63
C SER A 437 30.64 18.67 11.17
N SER A 438 31.22 19.58 11.96
CA SER A 438 32.43 19.27 12.74
C SER A 438 32.22 18.17 13.80
N ASN A 439 30.97 17.92 14.20
CA ASN A 439 30.58 16.94 15.21
C ASN A 439 30.16 15.59 14.59
N ARG A 440 30.49 15.34 13.33
CA ARG A 440 30.07 14.15 12.56
C ARG A 440 30.37 12.79 13.21
N TRP A 441 31.41 12.70 14.04
CA TRP A 441 31.80 11.48 14.77
C TRP A 441 31.07 11.32 16.12
N THR A 442 30.06 12.14 16.39
CA THR A 442 29.21 12.02 17.59
C THR A 442 27.89 11.32 17.24
N ILE A 443 27.18 10.86 18.27
CA ILE A 443 25.90 10.19 18.11
C ILE A 443 24.78 11.21 18.16
N HIS A 444 23.86 11.16 17.18
CA HIS A 444 22.71 12.05 17.19
C HIS A 444 21.77 11.69 18.36
N PRO A 445 21.35 12.64 19.22
CA PRO A 445 20.53 12.34 20.40
C PRO A 445 19.17 11.67 20.10
N ALA A 446 18.68 11.81 18.87
CA ALA A 446 17.46 11.12 18.44
C ALA A 446 17.65 9.62 18.20
N GLU A 447 18.87 9.12 17.96
CA GLU A 447 19.09 7.70 17.69
C GLU A 447 18.60 6.83 18.84
N ASP A 448 18.96 7.17 20.08
CA ASP A 448 18.59 6.34 21.24
C ASP A 448 17.07 6.38 21.46
N ARG A 449 16.42 7.52 21.23
CA ARG A 449 14.95 7.62 21.28
C ARG A 449 14.28 6.74 20.22
N LEU A 450 14.82 6.73 18.99
CA LEU A 450 14.30 5.90 17.90
C LEU A 450 14.52 4.42 18.17
N LYS A 451 15.69 4.02 18.67
CA LYS A 451 15.97 2.64 19.07
C LYS A 451 15.01 2.16 20.16
N GLU A 452 14.76 2.97 21.19
CA GLU A 452 13.78 2.62 22.23
C GLU A 452 12.34 2.57 21.73
N LEU A 453 11.98 3.37 20.73
CA LEU A 453 10.69 3.25 20.07
C LEU A 453 10.60 1.96 19.24
N ALA A 454 11.63 1.65 18.44
CA ALA A 454 11.71 0.41 17.66
C ALA A 454 11.60 -0.84 18.55
N LYS A 455 12.28 -0.82 19.70
CA LYS A 455 12.17 -1.85 20.75
C LYS A 455 10.73 -2.00 21.25
N ARG A 456 10.06 -0.90 21.63
CA ARG A 456 8.65 -0.91 22.07
C ARG A 456 7.70 -1.42 20.99
N GLU A 457 8.04 -1.17 19.74
CA GLU A 457 7.31 -1.70 18.59
C GLU A 457 7.79 -3.08 18.13
N GLY A 458 8.60 -3.82 18.91
CA GLY A 458 9.06 -5.16 18.52
C GLY A 458 9.77 -5.21 17.16
N LEU A 459 10.33 -4.10 16.70
CA LEU A 459 11.10 -3.95 15.46
C LEU A 459 12.61 -4.03 15.77
N TRP A 460 13.02 -4.95 16.64
CA TRP A 460 14.39 -5.01 17.16
C TRP A 460 14.98 -6.41 16.96
N ASN A 461 16.27 -6.47 16.58
CA ASN A 461 17.00 -7.72 16.35
C ASN A 461 16.28 -8.67 15.36
N LEU A 462 15.62 -8.11 14.34
CA LEU A 462 14.78 -8.85 13.40
C LEU A 462 15.54 -9.89 12.54
N PHE A 463 16.87 -9.81 12.52
CA PHE A 463 17.75 -10.66 11.70
C PHE A 463 18.06 -12.02 12.35
N ILE A 464 17.78 -12.20 13.64
CA ILE A 464 18.23 -13.38 14.39
C ILE A 464 17.41 -14.61 13.98
N PRO A 465 18.04 -15.66 13.39
CA PRO A 465 17.31 -16.87 13.04
C PRO A 465 17.11 -17.79 14.24
N HIS A 466 16.10 -18.65 14.15
CA HIS A 466 15.69 -19.55 15.24
C HIS A 466 16.81 -20.48 15.73
N ASP A 467 17.65 -21.00 14.83
CA ASP A 467 18.77 -21.90 15.17
C ASP A 467 19.80 -21.21 16.09
N SER A 468 20.09 -19.96 15.80
CA SER A 468 21.08 -19.14 16.50
C SER A 468 20.55 -18.73 17.87
N ALA A 469 19.29 -18.31 17.94
CA ALA A 469 18.61 -18.04 19.21
C ALA A 469 18.59 -19.27 20.12
N ALA A 470 18.24 -20.46 19.59
CA ALA A 470 18.18 -21.70 20.35
C ALA A 470 19.55 -22.09 20.93
N ARG A 471 20.63 -21.99 20.14
CA ARG A 471 21.99 -22.27 20.63
C ARG A 471 22.36 -21.33 21.78
N VAL A 472 22.12 -20.04 21.62
CA VAL A 472 22.49 -19.05 22.65
C VAL A 472 21.80 -19.38 23.97
N LYS A 473 20.49 -19.69 23.94
CA LYS A 473 19.75 -20.15 25.11
C LYS A 473 20.38 -21.38 25.76
N GLN A 474 20.82 -22.36 24.98
CA GLN A 474 21.48 -23.56 25.52
C GLN A 474 22.82 -23.23 26.20
N VAL A 475 23.66 -22.39 25.58
CA VAL A 475 25.00 -22.05 26.10
C VAL A 475 24.92 -21.26 27.41
N ILE A 476 23.87 -20.46 27.61
CA ILE A 476 23.68 -19.68 28.83
C ILE A 476 22.74 -20.36 29.85
N SER A 477 21.99 -21.39 29.45
CA SER A 477 21.05 -22.10 30.35
C SER A 477 21.79 -22.71 31.53
N GLY A 478 21.33 -22.41 32.75
CA GLY A 478 21.95 -22.87 34.00
C GLY A 478 22.93 -21.88 34.65
N GLN A 479 23.25 -20.74 34.03
CA GLN A 479 24.03 -19.68 34.65
C GLN A 479 23.11 -18.62 35.28
N LYS A 480 23.23 -18.37 36.60
CA LYS A 480 22.49 -17.31 37.30
C LYS A 480 23.01 -15.93 36.85
N GLY A 481 22.11 -14.98 36.58
CA GLY A 481 22.45 -13.55 36.38
C GLY A 481 22.76 -13.11 34.95
N VAL A 482 22.26 -13.80 33.92
CA VAL A 482 22.52 -13.46 32.49
C VAL A 482 21.44 -12.55 31.87
N GLY A 483 20.42 -12.15 32.64
CA GLY A 483 19.40 -11.19 32.21
C GLY A 483 19.61 -9.81 32.85
N PRO A 484 19.34 -8.70 32.13
CA PRO A 484 19.31 -7.37 32.73
C PRO A 484 18.16 -7.26 33.74
N THR A 485 18.24 -6.27 34.63
CA THR A 485 17.24 -6.00 35.68
C THR A 485 15.87 -5.59 35.14
N ASP A 486 15.72 -5.28 33.84
CA ASP A 486 14.50 -4.70 33.25
C ASP A 486 13.91 -5.41 32.00
N ARG A 487 14.57 -6.40 31.36
CA ARG A 487 14.01 -7.19 30.23
C ARG A 487 14.44 -8.65 30.26
N THR A 488 13.58 -9.56 29.78
CA THR A 488 13.98 -10.98 29.69
C THR A 488 14.97 -11.18 28.53
N PHE A 489 16.03 -11.96 28.74
CA PHE A 489 17.03 -12.26 27.69
C PHE A 489 16.39 -12.84 26.41
N ASP A 490 15.25 -13.51 26.56
CA ASP A 490 14.45 -14.05 25.46
C ASP A 490 13.88 -12.95 24.54
N GLU A 491 13.56 -11.77 25.06
CA GLU A 491 13.11 -10.62 24.24
C GLU A 491 14.23 -10.04 23.36
N LEU A 492 15.49 -10.21 23.77
CA LEU A 492 16.64 -9.73 22.99
C LEU A 492 16.95 -10.61 21.77
N LEU A 493 16.41 -11.83 21.69
CA LEU A 493 16.69 -12.76 20.60
C LEU A 493 15.82 -12.54 19.34
N GLY A 494 15.03 -11.45 19.32
CA GLY A 494 14.31 -10.99 18.14
C GLY A 494 13.10 -11.85 17.77
N ALA A 495 12.60 -11.66 16.55
CA ALA A 495 11.31 -12.21 16.10
C ALA A 495 11.39 -13.68 15.58
N GLY A 496 12.59 -14.27 15.54
CA GLY A 496 12.80 -15.64 15.03
C GLY A 496 12.30 -15.82 13.60
N LEU A 497 12.90 -15.09 12.66
CA LEU A 497 12.52 -15.10 11.24
C LEU A 497 13.43 -16.02 10.43
N SER A 498 12.90 -16.59 9.35
CA SER A 498 13.72 -17.22 8.31
C SER A 498 14.49 -16.14 7.50
N ASN A 499 15.49 -16.53 6.71
CA ASN A 499 16.20 -15.58 5.84
C ASN A 499 15.24 -14.97 4.80
N LEU A 500 14.33 -15.78 4.24
CA LEU A 500 13.30 -15.30 3.31
C LEU A 500 12.36 -14.30 3.98
N GLU A 501 11.86 -14.62 5.19
CA GLU A 501 10.97 -13.73 5.95
C GLU A 501 11.64 -12.40 6.30
N TYR A 502 12.89 -12.45 6.78
CA TYR A 502 13.69 -11.27 7.10
C TYR A 502 14.02 -10.43 5.85
N GLY A 503 14.14 -11.06 4.68
CA GLY A 503 14.43 -10.36 3.43
C GLY A 503 13.40 -9.32 3.05
N TYR A 504 12.13 -9.59 3.31
CA TYR A 504 11.07 -8.61 3.10
C TYR A 504 11.19 -7.37 4.01
N LEU A 505 11.76 -7.54 5.21
CA LEU A 505 12.02 -6.43 6.14
C LEU A 505 13.30 -5.68 5.74
N CYS A 506 14.32 -6.38 5.25
CA CYS A 506 15.52 -5.76 4.68
C CYS A 506 15.21 -4.88 3.48
N GLU A 507 14.28 -5.28 2.61
CA GLU A 507 13.85 -4.44 1.48
C GLU A 507 13.27 -3.10 1.96
N ILE A 508 12.56 -3.05 3.09
CA ILE A 508 12.04 -1.80 3.64
C ILE A 508 13.18 -0.97 4.27
N MET A 509 14.01 -1.58 5.11
CA MET A 509 15.13 -0.89 5.76
C MET A 509 16.16 -0.36 4.74
N GLY A 510 16.38 -1.09 3.65
CA GLY A 510 17.34 -0.72 2.61
C GLY A 510 16.98 0.55 1.83
N ARG A 511 15.77 1.07 2.02
CA ARG A 511 15.37 2.36 1.48
C ARG A 511 16.13 3.53 2.13
N SER A 512 16.79 3.33 3.28
CA SER A 512 17.61 4.36 3.92
C SER A 512 18.93 3.78 4.42
N VAL A 513 20.02 4.52 4.24
CA VAL A 513 21.33 4.16 4.82
C VAL A 513 21.30 4.17 6.36
N TRP A 514 20.39 4.96 6.95
CA TRP A 514 20.28 5.17 8.40
C TRP A 514 19.39 4.12 9.08
N ALA A 515 18.42 3.57 8.36
CA ALA A 515 17.37 2.72 8.94
C ALA A 515 17.87 1.45 9.63
N PRO A 516 18.76 0.62 9.04
CA PRO A 516 19.14 -0.66 9.65
C PRO A 516 19.66 -0.53 11.09
N GLN A 517 20.38 0.55 11.39
CA GLN A 517 20.92 0.80 12.73
C GLN A 517 19.83 1.07 13.78
N MET A 518 18.71 1.69 13.40
CA MET A 518 17.60 1.99 14.31
C MET A 518 16.83 0.75 14.76
N PHE A 519 16.97 -0.35 14.03
CA PHE A 519 16.33 -1.64 14.33
C PHE A 519 17.34 -2.70 14.84
N ASN A 520 18.59 -2.28 15.13
CA ASN A 520 19.73 -3.15 15.42
C ASN A 520 20.01 -4.21 14.35
N CYS A 521 19.72 -3.86 13.11
CA CYS A 521 19.91 -4.68 11.92
C CYS A 521 21.07 -4.18 11.04
N GLY A 522 21.87 -3.23 11.50
CA GLY A 522 23.00 -2.67 10.74
C GLY A 522 24.22 -3.59 10.68
N ALA A 523 24.87 -3.65 9.51
CA ALA A 523 26.22 -4.20 9.40
C ALA A 523 27.23 -3.21 10.04
N PRO A 524 28.40 -3.66 10.53
CA PRO A 524 28.85 -5.06 10.60
C PRO A 524 28.30 -5.84 11.81
N ASP A 525 27.54 -5.21 12.69
CA ASP A 525 27.13 -5.79 13.98
C ASP A 525 26.28 -7.04 13.83
N THR A 526 25.34 -7.09 12.88
CA THR A 526 24.55 -8.32 12.65
C THR A 526 25.44 -9.53 12.36
N GLY A 527 26.47 -9.36 11.53
CA GLY A 527 27.43 -10.42 11.23
C GLY A 527 28.32 -10.78 12.43
N ASN A 528 28.72 -9.79 13.23
CA ASN A 528 29.48 -10.02 14.46
C ASN A 528 28.64 -10.74 15.53
N MET A 529 27.38 -10.33 15.71
CA MET A 529 26.41 -11.00 16.57
C MET A 529 26.17 -12.44 16.13
N GLU A 530 25.99 -12.71 14.83
CA GLU A 530 25.87 -14.08 14.31
C GLU A 530 27.10 -14.94 14.62
N VAL A 531 28.32 -14.39 14.50
CA VAL A 531 29.54 -15.11 14.88
C VAL A 531 29.54 -15.47 16.37
N LEU A 532 29.22 -14.52 17.25
CA LEU A 532 29.14 -14.78 18.69
C LEU A 532 28.02 -15.77 19.03
N MET A 533 26.86 -15.67 18.38
CA MET A 533 25.75 -16.60 18.57
C MET A 533 26.10 -18.03 18.16
N ARG A 534 26.87 -18.23 17.08
CA ARG A 534 27.23 -19.55 16.55
C ARG A 534 28.48 -20.15 17.21
N TYR A 535 29.44 -19.32 17.60
CA TYR A 535 30.78 -19.80 17.99
C TYR A 535 31.26 -19.28 19.34
N GLY A 536 30.59 -18.28 19.92
CA GLY A 536 30.94 -17.74 21.22
C GLY A 536 30.74 -18.76 22.35
N ASN A 537 31.63 -18.70 23.34
CA ASN A 537 31.45 -19.36 24.63
C ASN A 537 30.60 -18.49 25.59
N ALA A 538 30.27 -19.01 26.77
CA ALA A 538 29.38 -18.33 27.71
C ALA A 538 29.92 -16.98 28.22
N GLU A 539 31.23 -16.83 28.39
CA GLU A 539 31.83 -15.55 28.80
C GLU A 539 31.78 -14.53 27.65
N GLN A 540 32.18 -14.94 26.45
CA GLN A 540 32.16 -14.09 25.26
C GLN A 540 30.73 -13.61 24.92
N ILE A 541 29.73 -14.50 25.10
CA ILE A 541 28.32 -14.15 24.92
C ILE A 541 27.88 -13.09 25.94
N ARG A 542 28.22 -13.27 27.22
CA ARG A 542 27.86 -12.32 28.28
C ARG A 542 28.54 -10.96 28.09
N GLU A 543 29.83 -10.98 27.80
CA GLU A 543 30.65 -9.77 27.72
C GLU A 543 30.36 -8.96 26.45
N TRP A 544 30.14 -9.62 25.31
CA TRP A 544 30.09 -8.94 24.02
C TRP A 544 28.76 -9.08 23.28
N LEU A 545 28.13 -10.26 23.29
CA LEU A 545 26.87 -10.46 22.56
C LEU A 545 25.70 -9.75 23.25
N VAL A 546 25.56 -9.86 24.56
CA VAL A 546 24.46 -9.21 25.31
C VAL A 546 24.43 -7.69 25.05
N PRO A 547 25.54 -6.93 25.22
CA PRO A 547 25.50 -5.48 24.99
C PRO A 547 25.27 -5.11 23.52
N LEU A 548 25.69 -5.95 22.57
CA LEU A 548 25.36 -5.77 21.14
C LEU A 548 23.87 -5.99 20.86
N LEU A 549 23.25 -7.01 21.45
CA LEU A 549 21.82 -7.28 21.32
C LEU A 549 20.97 -6.17 21.94
N GLU A 550 21.45 -5.53 23.01
CA GLU A 550 20.82 -4.37 23.62
C GLU A 550 21.00 -3.08 22.80
N GLY A 551 21.98 -3.05 21.90
CA GLY A 551 22.36 -1.88 21.12
C GLY A 551 23.16 -0.83 21.90
N ASN A 552 23.74 -1.24 23.04
CA ASN A 552 24.53 -0.40 23.95
C ASN A 552 25.95 -0.17 23.45
N ILE A 553 26.51 -1.16 22.74
CA ILE A 553 27.81 -1.05 22.07
C ILE A 553 27.66 -1.34 20.58
N ARG A 554 28.72 -1.02 19.83
CA ARG A 554 28.91 -1.37 18.42
C ARG A 554 30.18 -2.21 18.28
N SER A 555 30.38 -2.75 17.10
CA SER A 555 31.49 -3.63 16.79
C SER A 555 32.05 -3.40 15.39
N GLY A 556 33.29 -3.85 15.17
CA GLY A 556 33.96 -3.83 13.87
C GLY A 556 34.41 -5.23 13.44
N PHE A 557 34.63 -5.42 12.15
CA PHE A 557 35.24 -6.64 11.62
C PHE A 557 36.49 -6.30 10.83
N ALA A 558 37.64 -6.70 11.38
CA ALA A 558 38.95 -6.31 10.87
C ALA A 558 39.59 -7.51 10.17
N MET A 559 39.30 -7.63 8.86
CA MET A 559 39.83 -8.70 8.01
C MET A 559 40.78 -8.15 6.95
N THR A 560 40.34 -7.17 6.18
CA THR A 560 41.07 -6.64 5.01
C THR A 560 42.35 -5.91 5.44
N GLU A 561 43.42 -6.13 4.69
CA GLU A 561 44.75 -5.56 4.91
C GLU A 561 45.15 -4.68 3.71
N PRO A 562 45.78 -3.51 3.92
CA PRO A 562 46.16 -2.62 2.83
C PRO A 562 47.31 -3.16 1.96
N GLN A 563 48.21 -3.95 2.54
CA GLN A 563 49.44 -4.41 1.89
C GLN A 563 49.29 -5.69 1.06
N VAL A 564 48.13 -6.37 1.14
CA VAL A 564 47.86 -7.62 0.42
C VAL A 564 46.49 -7.63 -0.25
N ALA A 565 46.37 -8.36 -1.36
CA ALA A 565 45.12 -8.58 -2.06
C ALA A 565 44.17 -9.47 -1.22
N SER A 566 43.41 -8.82 -0.34
CA SER A 566 42.56 -9.46 0.68
C SER A 566 41.30 -10.13 0.12
N SER A 567 41.02 -10.00 -1.18
CA SER A 567 39.98 -10.77 -1.87
C SER A 567 40.25 -12.28 -1.84
N ASP A 568 41.53 -12.67 -1.80
CA ASP A 568 41.95 -14.00 -1.38
C ASP A 568 42.32 -13.97 0.10
N ALA A 569 41.46 -14.53 0.94
CA ALA A 569 41.64 -14.55 2.38
C ALA A 569 42.90 -15.34 2.83
N THR A 570 43.52 -16.14 1.96
CA THR A 570 44.78 -16.84 2.27
C THR A 570 45.98 -15.88 2.34
N ASN A 571 45.87 -14.70 1.70
CA ASN A 571 46.92 -13.68 1.67
C ASN A 571 46.99 -12.84 2.96
N ILE A 572 46.01 -12.92 3.86
CA ILE A 572 46.03 -12.22 5.15
C ILE A 572 47.33 -12.54 5.91
N GLU A 573 48.04 -11.53 6.40
CA GLU A 573 49.38 -11.67 7.02
C GLU A 573 49.45 -11.16 8.47
N CYS A 574 48.45 -10.42 8.96
CA CYS A 574 48.37 -10.00 10.37
C CYS A 574 48.64 -11.18 11.30
N SER A 575 49.70 -11.10 12.11
CA SER A 575 50.15 -12.21 12.95
C SER A 575 49.40 -12.22 14.28
N ILE A 576 49.03 -13.40 14.75
CA ILE A 576 48.46 -13.67 16.08
C ILE A 576 49.33 -14.73 16.74
N THR A 577 50.26 -14.33 17.61
CA THR A 577 51.22 -15.24 18.24
C THR A 577 50.80 -15.55 19.67
N ARG A 578 50.68 -16.84 20.00
CA ARG A 578 50.36 -17.26 21.37
C ARG A 578 51.59 -17.11 22.28
N GLN A 579 51.41 -16.47 23.43
CA GLN A 579 52.38 -16.35 24.51
C GLN A 579 51.72 -16.77 25.84
N GLY A 580 51.84 -18.06 26.19
CA GLY A 580 51.24 -18.62 27.39
C GLY A 580 49.71 -18.54 27.40
N ASP A 581 49.17 -17.74 28.31
CA ASP A 581 47.75 -17.46 28.53
C ASP A 581 47.25 -16.21 27.76
N SER A 582 48.06 -15.66 26.85
CA SER A 582 47.71 -14.49 26.04
C SER A 582 48.10 -14.67 24.56
N TYR A 583 47.57 -13.82 23.69
CA TYR A 583 47.98 -13.65 22.31
C TYR A 583 48.54 -12.24 22.08
N ILE A 584 49.53 -12.14 21.20
CA ILE A 584 50.08 -10.88 20.69
C ILE A 584 49.69 -10.72 19.23
N ILE A 585 49.07 -9.58 18.92
CA ILE A 585 48.57 -9.27 17.58
C ILE A 585 49.42 -8.14 16.99
N ASN A 586 49.93 -8.36 15.78
CA ASN A 586 50.69 -7.38 15.01
C ASN A 586 50.21 -7.33 13.55
N GLY A 587 49.99 -6.12 13.04
CA GLY A 587 49.62 -5.92 11.63
C GLY A 587 48.81 -4.64 11.39
N ARG A 588 48.34 -4.47 10.15
CA ARG A 588 47.48 -3.37 9.74
C ARG A 588 46.20 -3.89 9.13
N LYS A 589 45.07 -3.27 9.48
CA LYS A 589 43.75 -3.54 8.92
C LYS A 589 43.17 -2.25 8.36
N TRP A 590 42.34 -2.36 7.33
CA TRP A 590 41.61 -1.21 6.77
C TRP A 590 40.24 -1.63 6.30
N TRP A 591 39.37 -0.64 6.06
CA TRP A 591 37.94 -0.86 5.81
C TRP A 591 37.22 -1.57 6.97
N THR A 592 37.67 -1.32 8.21
CA THR A 592 36.98 -1.80 9.41
C THR A 592 35.77 -0.90 9.67
N SER A 593 34.64 -1.23 9.05
CA SER A 593 33.38 -0.48 9.18
C SER A 593 32.90 -0.46 10.64
N GLY A 594 32.33 0.66 11.08
CA GLY A 594 31.79 0.81 12.43
C GLY A 594 32.83 1.15 13.50
N ALA A 595 34.13 1.02 13.22
CA ALA A 595 35.19 1.29 14.20
C ALA A 595 35.41 2.79 14.48
N MET A 596 34.86 3.68 13.65
CA MET A 596 34.88 5.12 13.91
C MET A 596 33.76 5.57 14.86
N ASP A 597 32.73 4.74 15.06
CA ASP A 597 31.63 5.06 15.98
C ASP A 597 32.15 5.02 17.43
N PRO A 598 31.90 6.05 18.25
CA PRO A 598 32.40 6.10 19.63
C PRO A 598 31.84 4.99 20.54
N ARG A 599 30.73 4.35 20.13
CA ARG A 599 30.15 3.18 20.80
C ARG A 599 30.81 1.88 20.37
N CYS A 600 31.68 1.87 19.36
CA CYS A 600 32.43 0.67 19.00
C CYS A 600 33.32 0.27 20.17
N LYS A 601 33.12 -0.93 20.72
CA LYS A 601 33.92 -1.45 21.84
C LYS A 601 34.70 -2.70 21.49
N ILE A 602 34.26 -3.46 20.49
CA ILE A 602 34.85 -4.76 20.17
C ILE A 602 35.09 -4.94 18.68
N LEU A 603 36.29 -5.44 18.34
CA LEU A 603 36.64 -5.90 17.01
C LEU A 603 36.70 -7.42 16.98
N ILE A 604 36.13 -8.02 15.93
CA ILE A 604 36.47 -9.38 15.52
C ILE A 604 37.61 -9.27 14.50
N VAL A 605 38.82 -9.69 14.89
CA VAL A 605 40.03 -9.58 14.07
C VAL A 605 40.37 -10.93 13.46
N MET A 606 40.66 -10.97 12.15
CA MET A 606 41.17 -12.15 11.47
C MET A 606 42.67 -12.01 11.22
N GLY A 607 43.45 -13.01 11.60
CA GLY A 607 44.91 -13.05 11.40
C GLY A 607 45.45 -14.48 11.38
N LYS A 608 46.73 -14.65 11.02
CA LYS A 608 47.42 -15.94 10.99
C LYS A 608 47.96 -16.31 12.36
N THR A 609 47.56 -17.47 12.86
CA THR A 609 48.11 -18.08 14.09
C THR A 609 49.25 -19.05 13.78
N ASP A 610 49.22 -19.70 12.62
CA ASP A 610 50.28 -20.61 12.16
C ASP A 610 50.51 -20.44 10.66
N PHE A 611 51.70 -19.94 10.29
CA PHE A 611 52.09 -19.72 8.89
C PHE A 611 52.44 -21.01 8.14
N ASN A 612 52.66 -22.11 8.87
CA ASN A 612 53.07 -23.40 8.31
C ASN A 612 51.92 -24.42 8.23
N ALA A 613 50.79 -24.15 8.89
CA ALA A 613 49.58 -24.96 8.76
C ALA A 613 49.08 -25.03 7.30
N PRO A 614 48.25 -26.02 6.93
CA PRO A 614 47.61 -26.05 5.61
C PRO A 614 46.86 -24.74 5.32
N LYS A 615 46.92 -24.23 4.08
CA LYS A 615 46.45 -22.87 3.68
C LYS A 615 45.12 -22.40 4.29
N HIS A 616 44.13 -23.28 4.44
CA HIS A 616 42.80 -22.94 4.99
C HIS A 616 42.64 -23.17 6.50
N LYS A 617 43.75 -23.43 7.20
CA LYS A 617 43.86 -23.62 8.66
C LYS A 617 44.89 -22.69 9.30
N GLN A 618 45.45 -21.73 8.55
CA GLN A 618 46.46 -20.81 9.05
C GLN A 618 45.86 -19.66 9.87
N GLN A 619 44.63 -19.27 9.56
CA GLN A 619 43.96 -18.10 10.12
C GLN A 619 43.02 -18.47 11.26
N SER A 620 42.92 -17.56 12.22
CA SER A 620 41.99 -17.59 13.35
C SER A 620 41.20 -16.29 13.44
N MET A 621 40.13 -16.29 14.22
CA MET A 621 39.43 -15.06 14.61
C MET A 621 39.56 -14.83 16.12
N ILE A 622 39.81 -13.60 16.52
CA ILE A 622 40.05 -13.22 17.91
C ILE A 622 39.30 -11.92 18.25
N LEU A 623 38.77 -11.86 19.47
CA LEU A 623 38.09 -10.69 20.01
C LEU A 623 39.11 -9.69 20.59
N VAL A 624 39.04 -8.43 20.17
CA VAL A 624 39.93 -7.36 20.66
C VAL A 624 39.10 -6.15 21.08
N ASP A 625 39.20 -5.75 22.35
CA ASP A 625 38.62 -4.49 22.84
C ASP A 625 39.33 -3.32 22.14
N ILE A 626 38.56 -2.35 21.64
CA ILE A 626 39.09 -1.21 20.90
C ILE A 626 40.08 -0.36 21.71
N ASN A 627 40.03 -0.42 23.05
CA ASN A 627 40.89 0.33 23.96
C ASN A 627 42.13 -0.47 24.40
N THR A 628 42.32 -1.69 23.86
CA THR A 628 43.49 -2.50 24.20
C THR A 628 44.78 -1.76 23.79
N PRO A 629 45.78 -1.59 24.70
CA PRO A 629 47.02 -0.91 24.38
C PRO A 629 47.70 -1.48 23.12
N GLY A 630 48.17 -0.58 22.25
CA GLY A 630 48.79 -0.92 20.97
C GLY A 630 47.83 -0.97 19.77
N LEU A 631 46.52 -0.88 20.00
CA LEU A 631 45.54 -0.72 18.93
C LEU A 631 45.33 0.77 18.65
N ASN A 632 45.64 1.21 17.43
CA ASN A 632 45.51 2.61 17.04
C ASN A 632 44.58 2.75 15.82
N ILE A 633 43.50 3.53 15.97
CA ILE A 633 42.69 3.99 14.83
C ILE A 633 43.46 5.10 14.13
N MET A 634 43.96 4.82 12.92
CA MET A 634 44.86 5.72 12.19
C MET A 634 44.11 6.85 11.51
N ARG A 635 43.03 6.52 10.78
CA ARG A 635 42.22 7.48 10.04
C ARG A 635 40.90 6.88 9.55
N PRO A 636 39.87 7.71 9.27
CA PRO A 636 38.73 7.31 8.46
C PRO A 636 39.10 7.18 6.97
N LEU A 637 38.35 6.37 6.24
CA LEU A 637 38.41 6.19 4.80
C LEU A 637 37.13 6.72 4.16
N THR A 638 37.25 7.32 2.97
CA THR A 638 36.12 7.88 2.24
C THR A 638 35.70 7.03 1.04
N VAL A 639 34.40 6.96 0.79
CA VAL A 639 33.79 6.37 -0.40
C VAL A 639 33.22 7.51 -1.24
N PHE A 640 33.85 7.83 -2.38
CA PHE A 640 33.44 8.97 -3.23
C PHE A 640 33.25 10.30 -2.46
N GLY A 641 34.05 10.53 -1.42
CA GLY A 641 33.97 11.73 -0.56
C GLY A 641 33.04 11.61 0.65
N PHE A 642 32.24 10.55 0.77
CA PHE A 642 31.48 10.23 1.98
C PHE A 642 32.39 9.51 2.98
N ASP A 643 32.50 10.01 4.21
CA ASP A 643 33.22 9.35 5.32
C ASP A 643 32.30 8.49 6.20
N ASP A 644 31.01 8.44 5.86
CA ASP A 644 29.95 7.66 6.49
C ASP A 644 29.83 7.86 8.01
N ALA A 645 30.19 9.04 8.52
CA ALA A 645 30.16 9.34 9.95
C ALA A 645 28.71 9.30 10.52
N PRO A 646 28.51 8.83 11.77
CA PRO A 646 29.53 8.33 12.70
C PRO A 646 29.95 6.87 12.45
N HIS A 647 29.27 6.14 11.54
CA HIS A 647 29.56 4.72 11.28
C HIS A 647 31.00 4.51 10.81
N GLY A 648 31.36 5.16 9.71
CA GLY A 648 32.70 5.23 9.12
C GLY A 648 33.38 3.92 8.78
N HIS A 649 34.58 4.07 8.21
CA HIS A 649 35.48 2.98 7.84
C HIS A 649 36.88 3.29 8.31
N ALA A 650 37.42 2.51 9.25
CA ALA A 650 38.72 2.79 9.85
C ALA A 650 39.86 2.04 9.18
N GLU A 651 41.01 2.71 9.09
CA GLU A 651 42.33 2.08 9.06
C GLU A 651 42.86 1.94 10.50
N ILE A 652 43.36 0.76 10.86
CA ILE A 652 43.75 0.39 12.23
C ILE A 652 45.13 -0.29 12.21
N SER A 653 46.04 0.14 13.08
CA SER A 653 47.29 -0.60 13.37
C SER A 653 47.16 -1.39 14.68
N PHE A 654 47.78 -2.57 14.69
CA PHE A 654 47.94 -3.41 15.86
C PHE A 654 49.43 -3.54 16.11
N GLU A 655 49.90 -2.98 17.22
CA GLU A 655 51.32 -2.95 17.62
C GLU A 655 51.46 -3.60 18.99
N ASN A 656 51.84 -4.87 19.00
CA ASN A 656 51.99 -5.70 20.20
C ASN A 656 50.73 -5.73 21.07
N VAL A 657 49.55 -5.74 20.44
CA VAL A 657 48.27 -5.79 21.13
C VAL A 657 48.14 -7.12 21.86
N ARG A 658 48.09 -7.08 23.18
CA ARG A 658 48.02 -8.27 24.04
C ARG A 658 46.60 -8.51 24.52
N VAL A 659 46.04 -9.68 24.20
CA VAL A 659 44.71 -10.11 24.67
C VAL A 659 44.75 -11.47 25.34
N PRO A 660 43.83 -11.78 26.28
CA PRO A 660 43.76 -13.10 26.91
C PRO A 660 43.51 -14.24 25.91
N ALA A 661 44.00 -15.44 26.21
CA ALA A 661 43.82 -16.62 25.34
C ALA A 661 42.35 -16.99 25.14
N LYS A 662 41.48 -16.68 26.12
CA LYS A 662 40.03 -16.88 26.03
C LYS A 662 39.34 -16.02 24.96
N ASN A 663 40.01 -15.02 24.40
CA ASN A 663 39.46 -14.16 23.36
C ASN A 663 39.44 -14.83 21.97
N ILE A 664 40.12 -15.98 21.81
CA ILE A 664 40.05 -16.75 20.56
C ILE A 664 38.62 -17.26 20.35
N LEU A 665 38.09 -17.10 19.13
CA LEU A 665 36.78 -17.62 18.76
C LEU A 665 36.92 -19.04 18.24
N LEU A 666 36.16 -19.97 18.82
CA LEU A 666 36.11 -21.41 18.51
C LEU A 666 37.43 -22.18 18.72
N GLY A 667 38.56 -21.67 18.26
CA GLY A 667 39.90 -22.25 18.39
C GLY A 667 40.86 -21.80 17.29
N GLU A 668 42.14 -22.12 17.46
CA GLU A 668 43.18 -21.83 16.48
C GLU A 668 42.92 -22.55 15.14
N GLY A 669 43.22 -21.89 14.03
CA GLY A 669 43.06 -22.39 12.67
C GLY A 669 41.60 -22.48 12.17
N ARG A 670 40.63 -21.96 12.94
CA ARG A 670 39.20 -21.99 12.61
C ARG A 670 38.68 -20.72 11.92
N GLY A 671 39.57 -19.80 11.52
CA GLY A 671 39.20 -18.52 10.93
C GLY A 671 38.40 -18.64 9.63
N PHE A 672 38.79 -19.54 8.72
CA PHE A 672 38.04 -19.77 7.47
C PHE A 672 36.63 -20.33 7.72
N GLU A 673 36.47 -21.22 8.71
CA GLU A 673 35.17 -21.78 9.07
C GLU A 673 34.22 -20.71 9.58
N ILE A 674 34.70 -19.87 10.50
CA ILE A 674 33.92 -18.75 11.05
C ILE A 674 33.57 -17.75 9.95
N ALA A 675 34.53 -17.42 9.07
CA ALA A 675 34.29 -16.50 7.94
C ALA A 675 33.19 -17.02 7.00
N GLN A 676 33.19 -18.32 6.67
CA GLN A 676 32.14 -18.92 5.83
C GLN A 676 30.77 -18.92 6.54
N GLY A 677 30.75 -19.16 7.86
CA GLY A 677 29.53 -19.09 8.66
C GLY A 677 28.92 -17.69 8.71
N ARG A 678 29.76 -16.66 8.83
CA ARG A 678 29.39 -15.24 8.86
C ARG A 678 28.92 -14.71 7.50
N LEU A 679 29.71 -14.95 6.45
CA LEU A 679 29.56 -14.24 5.17
C LEU A 679 28.38 -14.76 4.32
N GLY A 680 27.79 -15.91 4.64
CA GLY A 680 26.62 -16.43 3.92
C GLY A 680 25.38 -15.53 4.10
N PRO A 681 24.77 -15.48 5.30
CA PRO A 681 23.61 -14.63 5.57
C PRO A 681 23.89 -13.13 5.38
N GLY A 682 25.07 -12.65 5.80
CA GLY A 682 25.46 -11.25 5.66
C GLY A 682 25.39 -10.73 4.21
N ARG A 683 25.90 -11.50 3.24
CA ARG A 683 25.81 -11.17 1.81
C ARG A 683 24.36 -11.00 1.36
N LEU A 684 23.50 -11.91 1.80
CA LEU A 684 22.10 -11.94 1.41
C LEU A 684 21.35 -10.73 1.98
N HIS A 685 21.61 -10.36 3.25
CA HIS A 685 21.01 -9.16 3.87
C HIS A 685 21.36 -7.88 3.09
N HIS A 686 22.61 -7.74 2.62
CA HIS A 686 23.00 -6.64 1.75
C HIS A 686 22.24 -6.65 0.41
N CYS A 687 22.09 -7.81 -0.22
CA CYS A 687 21.33 -7.94 -1.47
C CYS A 687 19.87 -7.54 -1.29
N MET A 688 19.23 -7.96 -0.19
CA MET A 688 17.84 -7.62 0.12
C MET A 688 17.65 -6.12 0.35
N ARG A 689 18.59 -5.46 1.05
CA ARG A 689 18.55 -4.00 1.23
C ARG A 689 18.71 -3.26 -0.09
N LEU A 690 19.55 -3.75 -1.01
CA LEU A 690 19.76 -3.14 -2.32
C LEU A 690 18.49 -3.15 -3.20
N ILE A 691 17.58 -4.12 -3.01
CA ILE A 691 16.25 -4.06 -3.65
C ILE A 691 15.48 -2.83 -3.15
N GLY A 692 15.49 -2.58 -1.85
CA GLY A 692 14.89 -1.40 -1.23
C GLY A 692 15.51 -0.09 -1.70
N THR A 693 16.83 -0.05 -1.74
CA THR A 693 17.61 1.08 -2.26
C THR A 693 17.21 1.41 -3.70
N ALA A 694 17.10 0.39 -4.56
CA ALA A 694 16.67 0.54 -5.94
C ALA A 694 15.21 1.00 -6.05
N GLU A 695 14.28 0.46 -5.24
CA GLU A 695 12.88 0.92 -5.21
C GLU A 695 12.74 2.39 -4.81
N ARG A 696 13.56 2.86 -3.87
CA ARG A 696 13.60 4.28 -3.53
C ARG A 696 14.10 5.13 -4.70
N GLY A 697 15.17 4.68 -5.37
CA GLY A 697 15.66 5.31 -6.59
C GLY A 697 14.59 5.37 -7.68
N MET A 698 13.88 4.26 -7.92
CA MET A 698 12.79 4.16 -8.88
C MET A 698 11.64 5.12 -8.56
N GLN A 699 11.20 5.17 -7.30
CA GLN A 699 10.16 6.11 -6.86
C GLN A 699 10.57 7.57 -7.10
N MET A 700 11.76 7.96 -6.66
CA MET A 700 12.27 9.32 -6.84
C MET A 700 12.41 9.67 -8.33
N MET A 701 12.91 8.73 -9.14
CA MET A 701 13.04 8.88 -10.59
C MET A 701 11.69 9.18 -11.25
N ILE A 702 10.65 8.38 -10.98
CA ILE A 702 9.33 8.58 -11.57
C ILE A 702 8.70 9.89 -11.07
N GLN A 703 8.76 10.18 -9.77
CA GLN A 703 8.23 11.42 -9.18
C GLN A 703 8.87 12.66 -9.81
N ARG A 704 10.19 12.63 -10.04
CA ARG A 704 10.90 13.70 -10.73
C ARG A 704 10.48 13.81 -12.20
N ALA A 705 10.31 12.67 -12.87
CA ALA A 705 9.99 12.66 -14.29
C ALA A 705 8.60 13.23 -14.63
N ILE A 706 7.61 13.00 -13.76
CA ILE A 706 6.23 13.51 -13.94
C ILE A 706 6.05 14.96 -13.46
N SER A 707 7.00 15.50 -12.70
CA SER A 707 6.92 16.87 -12.16
C SER A 707 7.79 17.89 -12.91
N ARG A 708 8.78 17.44 -13.69
CA ARG A 708 9.74 18.32 -14.38
C ARG A 708 9.55 18.33 -15.89
N ARG A 709 9.68 19.52 -16.51
CA ARG A 709 9.67 19.70 -17.96
C ARG A 709 11.07 19.98 -18.52
N ALA A 710 11.33 19.45 -19.71
CA ALA A 710 12.47 19.76 -20.56
C ALA A 710 12.01 19.72 -22.03
N PHE A 711 12.39 20.72 -22.82
CA PHE A 711 11.97 20.87 -24.22
C PHE A 711 10.44 20.75 -24.39
N ASP A 712 9.70 21.55 -23.62
CA ASP A 712 8.22 21.66 -23.58
C ASP A 712 7.43 20.40 -23.18
N LYS A 713 8.11 19.30 -22.91
CA LYS A 713 7.52 18.03 -22.47
C LYS A 713 7.92 17.70 -21.04
N LEU A 714 7.05 16.99 -20.31
CA LEU A 714 7.48 16.32 -19.08
C LEU A 714 8.59 15.34 -19.41
N ILE A 715 9.54 15.13 -18.50
CA ILE A 715 10.58 14.09 -18.69
C ILE A 715 9.92 12.72 -18.97
N ALA A 716 8.80 12.44 -18.28
CA ALA A 716 7.98 11.24 -18.49
C ALA A 716 7.41 11.06 -19.91
N GLN A 717 7.36 12.11 -20.73
CA GLN A 717 6.84 12.08 -22.10
C GLN A 717 7.94 11.86 -23.16
N HIS A 718 9.22 11.79 -22.76
CA HIS A 718 10.31 11.47 -23.69
C HIS A 718 10.42 9.95 -23.85
N GLY A 719 10.37 9.46 -25.09
CA GLY A 719 10.33 8.02 -25.36
C GLY A 719 11.54 7.23 -24.84
N SER A 720 12.73 7.83 -24.85
CA SER A 720 13.94 7.22 -24.27
C SER A 720 13.78 6.94 -22.78
N PHE A 721 13.25 7.91 -22.02
CA PHE A 721 13.00 7.76 -20.59
C PHE A 721 12.02 6.61 -20.29
N LEU A 722 10.91 6.51 -21.04
CA LEU A 722 9.93 5.44 -20.85
C LEU A 722 10.55 4.05 -21.04
N SER A 723 11.41 3.90 -22.06
CA SER A 723 12.14 2.64 -22.31
C SER A 723 13.09 2.30 -21.17
N ASP A 724 13.87 3.28 -20.68
CA ASP A 724 14.87 3.04 -19.65
C ASP A 724 14.24 2.78 -18.28
N ALA A 725 13.17 3.51 -17.93
CA ALA A 725 12.37 3.25 -16.74
C ALA A 725 11.78 1.82 -16.75
N ALA A 726 11.30 1.34 -17.90
CA ALA A 726 10.81 -0.02 -18.06
C ALA A 726 11.91 -1.07 -17.87
N LYS A 727 13.10 -0.86 -18.46
CA LYS A 727 14.27 -1.75 -18.26
C LYS A 727 14.68 -1.81 -16.79
N CYS A 728 14.73 -0.66 -16.11
CA CYS A 728 15.00 -0.60 -14.67
C CYS A 728 14.00 -1.43 -13.86
N ARG A 729 12.69 -1.31 -14.15
CA ARG A 729 11.66 -2.12 -13.47
C ARG A 729 11.86 -3.61 -13.72
N ILE A 730 12.10 -4.04 -14.96
CA ILE A 730 12.33 -5.45 -15.30
C ILE A 730 13.53 -6.02 -14.55
N GLU A 731 14.65 -5.29 -14.53
CA GLU A 731 15.88 -5.75 -13.87
C GLU A 731 15.72 -5.81 -12.35
N LEU A 732 15.02 -4.84 -11.76
CA LEU A 732 14.70 -4.81 -10.35
C LEU A 732 13.85 -6.02 -9.95
N GLU A 733 12.75 -6.31 -10.65
CA GLU A 733 11.88 -7.47 -10.36
C GLU A 733 12.63 -8.80 -10.55
N SER A 734 13.40 -8.93 -11.63
CA SER A 734 14.20 -10.12 -11.91
C SER A 734 15.21 -10.40 -10.80
N THR A 735 15.86 -9.34 -10.32
CA THR A 735 16.86 -9.42 -9.24
C THR A 735 16.20 -9.68 -7.89
N ARG A 736 15.03 -9.10 -7.61
CA ARG A 736 14.24 -9.39 -6.40
C ARG A 736 13.94 -10.89 -6.32
N LEU A 737 13.43 -11.49 -7.39
CA LEU A 737 13.11 -12.92 -7.41
C LEU A 737 14.35 -13.80 -7.23
N LEU A 738 15.50 -13.42 -7.82
CA LEU A 738 16.78 -14.10 -7.60
C LEU A 738 17.24 -14.04 -6.14
N VAL A 739 17.06 -12.89 -5.48
CA VAL A 739 17.40 -12.72 -4.06
C VAL A 739 16.48 -13.53 -3.16
N LEU A 740 15.17 -13.56 -3.44
CA LEU A 740 14.20 -14.38 -2.70
C LEU A 740 14.47 -15.88 -2.91
N GLU A 741 14.84 -16.30 -4.12
CA GLU A 741 15.28 -17.67 -4.41
C GLU A 741 16.52 -18.05 -3.59
N ALA A 742 17.52 -17.16 -3.53
CA ALA A 742 18.73 -17.41 -2.74
C ALA A 742 18.43 -17.51 -1.24
N ALA A 743 17.49 -16.71 -0.74
CA ALA A 743 17.04 -16.76 0.65
C ALA A 743 16.32 -18.08 0.99
N ASP A 744 15.40 -18.49 0.13
CA ASP A 744 14.67 -19.74 0.30
C ASP A 744 15.59 -20.97 0.18
N GLN A 745 16.57 -20.95 -0.75
CA GLN A 745 17.58 -22.01 -0.80
C GLN A 745 18.46 -22.03 0.45
N LEU A 746 18.81 -20.88 1.00
CA LEU A 746 19.58 -20.81 2.24
C LEU A 746 18.80 -21.41 3.41
N ASP A 747 17.51 -21.07 3.53
CA ASP A 747 16.60 -21.61 4.56
C ASP A 747 16.45 -23.14 4.43
N ARG A 748 16.23 -23.67 3.23
CA ARG A 748 15.95 -25.11 3.01
C ARG A 748 17.20 -25.99 2.94
N LEU A 749 18.28 -25.50 2.35
CA LEU A 749 19.44 -26.32 1.97
C LEU A 749 20.72 -25.97 2.75
N GLY A 750 20.72 -24.84 3.46
CA GLY A 750 21.88 -24.31 4.16
C GLY A 750 22.95 -23.72 3.23
N ASN A 751 23.88 -22.99 3.83
CA ASN A 751 24.88 -22.16 3.13
C ASN A 751 25.69 -22.91 2.06
N LYS A 752 26.12 -24.14 2.34
CA LYS A 752 26.97 -24.93 1.42
C LYS A 752 26.29 -25.24 0.09
N LYS A 753 24.99 -25.55 0.10
CA LYS A 753 24.22 -25.88 -1.10
C LYS A 753 23.69 -24.63 -1.80
N ALA A 754 23.29 -23.62 -1.03
CA ALA A 754 22.80 -22.34 -1.55
C ALA A 754 23.90 -21.43 -2.14
N ARG A 755 25.19 -21.78 -1.98
CA ARG A 755 26.35 -20.95 -2.39
C ARG A 755 26.29 -20.41 -3.82
N GLY A 756 25.71 -21.17 -4.76
CA GLY A 756 25.57 -20.72 -6.15
C GLY A 756 24.57 -19.57 -6.28
N ALA A 757 23.38 -19.73 -5.69
CA ALA A 757 22.35 -18.70 -5.68
C ALA A 757 22.80 -17.43 -4.92
N LEU A 758 23.49 -17.60 -3.79
CA LEU A 758 24.07 -16.49 -3.03
C LEU A 758 25.11 -15.71 -3.84
N ALA A 759 25.98 -16.41 -4.58
CA ALA A 759 26.96 -15.76 -5.46
C ALA A 759 26.27 -15.00 -6.61
N MET A 760 25.24 -15.57 -7.21
CA MET A 760 24.46 -14.90 -8.27
C MET A 760 23.77 -13.64 -7.72
N ALA A 761 23.10 -13.72 -6.57
CA ALA A 761 22.46 -12.58 -5.93
C ALA A 761 23.49 -11.48 -5.59
N LYS A 762 24.66 -11.85 -5.06
CA LYS A 762 25.73 -10.92 -4.68
C LYS A 762 26.32 -10.15 -5.87
N VAL A 763 26.27 -10.70 -7.07
CA VAL A 763 26.66 -10.00 -8.30
C VAL A 763 25.50 -9.17 -8.84
N ALA A 764 24.29 -9.75 -8.93
CA ALA A 764 23.15 -9.12 -9.57
C ALA A 764 22.62 -7.90 -8.81
N ALA A 765 22.45 -8.00 -7.49
CA ALA A 765 21.84 -6.97 -6.65
C ALA A 765 22.55 -5.60 -6.71
N PRO A 766 23.88 -5.49 -6.50
CA PRO A 766 24.54 -4.19 -6.55
C PRO A 766 24.58 -3.60 -7.97
N ASN A 767 24.73 -4.43 -9.01
CA ASN A 767 24.74 -3.95 -10.39
C ASN A 767 23.35 -3.40 -10.81
N MET A 768 22.27 -4.09 -10.44
CA MET A 768 20.90 -3.62 -10.65
C MET A 768 20.65 -2.29 -9.91
N ALA A 769 21.01 -2.22 -8.63
CA ALA A 769 20.78 -1.01 -7.83
C ALA A 769 21.54 0.19 -8.40
N LEU A 770 22.80 0.01 -8.81
CA LEU A 770 23.60 1.04 -9.46
C LEU A 770 22.94 1.55 -10.74
N ARG A 771 22.42 0.65 -11.59
CA ARG A 771 21.75 1.04 -12.83
C ARG A 771 20.50 1.88 -12.57
N VAL A 772 19.66 1.46 -11.63
CA VAL A 772 18.44 2.19 -11.27
C VAL A 772 18.76 3.55 -10.65
N LEU A 773 19.74 3.61 -9.75
CA LEU A 773 20.13 4.85 -9.08
C LEU A 773 20.83 5.82 -10.02
N ASP A 774 21.68 5.35 -10.92
CA ASP A 774 22.33 6.19 -11.93
C ASP A 774 21.30 6.85 -12.85
N MET A 775 20.31 6.09 -13.31
CA MET A 775 19.18 6.65 -14.07
C MET A 775 18.36 7.64 -13.24
N ALA A 776 18.12 7.34 -11.96
CA ALA A 776 17.43 8.26 -11.06
C ALA A 776 18.20 9.58 -10.91
N MET A 777 19.52 9.53 -10.76
CA MET A 777 20.39 10.71 -10.70
C MET A 777 20.34 11.49 -12.01
N GLN A 778 20.44 10.81 -13.15
CA GLN A 778 20.36 11.42 -14.48
C GLN A 778 19.05 12.21 -14.68
N VAL A 779 17.91 11.65 -14.23
CA VAL A 779 16.59 12.30 -14.30
C VAL A 779 16.50 13.52 -13.38
N HIS A 780 17.25 13.54 -12.28
CA HIS A 780 17.35 14.70 -11.40
C HIS A 780 18.31 15.78 -11.93
N GLY A 781 19.15 15.45 -12.92
CA GLY A 781 20.22 16.32 -13.42
C GLY A 781 21.25 16.59 -12.33
N ALA A 782 21.81 17.81 -12.27
CA ALA A 782 22.82 18.18 -11.28
C ALA A 782 22.37 17.95 -9.81
N ALA A 783 21.07 18.08 -9.52
CA ALA A 783 20.53 17.81 -8.19
C ALA A 783 20.74 16.35 -7.74
N GLY A 784 20.76 15.39 -8.68
CA GLY A 784 21.01 13.98 -8.39
C GLY A 784 22.42 13.70 -7.88
N LEU A 785 23.38 14.59 -8.17
CA LEU A 785 24.76 14.52 -7.69
C LEU A 785 24.96 15.23 -6.34
N SER A 786 23.98 16.04 -5.92
CA SER A 786 24.08 16.91 -4.75
C SER A 786 23.56 16.26 -3.47
N GLY A 787 23.86 16.88 -2.33
CA GLY A 787 23.33 16.50 -1.01
C GLY A 787 21.84 16.84 -0.80
N ASP A 788 21.19 17.52 -1.75
CA ASP A 788 19.75 17.82 -1.69
C ASP A 788 18.88 16.57 -1.88
N THR A 789 19.48 15.48 -2.37
CA THR A 789 18.85 14.17 -2.50
C THR A 789 19.71 13.09 -1.86
N VAL A 790 19.09 11.96 -1.53
CA VAL A 790 19.82 10.79 -1.02
C VAL A 790 20.50 9.96 -2.11
N LEU A 791 20.28 10.29 -3.40
CA LEU A 791 20.61 9.41 -4.52
C LEU A 791 22.12 9.14 -4.63
N ALA A 792 22.95 10.18 -4.53
CA ALA A 792 24.40 10.04 -4.62
C ALA A 792 24.97 9.14 -3.52
N HIS A 793 24.47 9.26 -2.29
CA HIS A 793 24.92 8.44 -1.17
C HIS A 793 24.43 6.99 -1.28
N LEU A 794 23.17 6.77 -1.71
CA LEU A 794 22.65 5.43 -2.02
C LEU A 794 23.44 4.76 -3.16
N TRP A 795 23.86 5.53 -4.16
CA TRP A 795 24.67 5.02 -5.27
C TRP A 795 26.08 4.66 -4.80
N ALA A 796 26.72 5.53 -4.01
CA ALA A 796 28.06 5.30 -3.47
C ALA A 796 28.12 4.03 -2.59
N THR A 797 27.14 3.87 -1.68
CA THR A 797 27.03 2.67 -0.84
C THR A 797 26.73 1.41 -1.65
N SER A 798 25.90 1.51 -2.70
CA SER A 798 25.65 0.40 -3.65
C SER A 798 26.93 0.02 -4.42
N ARG A 799 27.76 1.00 -4.78
CA ARG A 799 29.02 0.76 -5.49
C ARG A 799 30.03 0.04 -4.62
N THR A 800 30.09 0.37 -3.33
CA THR A 800 30.91 -0.33 -2.33
C THR A 800 30.56 -1.82 -2.25
N LEU A 801 29.27 -2.17 -2.40
CA LEU A 801 28.81 -3.56 -2.33
C LEU A 801 29.19 -4.43 -3.54
N ARG A 802 29.82 -3.88 -4.58
CA ARG A 802 30.54 -4.68 -5.61
C ARG A 802 31.93 -5.12 -5.17
N LEU A 803 32.42 -4.63 -4.03
CA LEU A 803 33.75 -4.92 -3.47
C LEU A 803 33.65 -5.58 -2.08
N ALA A 804 32.80 -5.02 -1.21
CA ALA A 804 32.56 -5.54 0.13
C ALA A 804 31.97 -6.97 0.08
N ASP A 805 32.30 -7.78 1.09
CA ASP A 805 31.96 -9.20 1.21
C ASP A 805 32.37 -10.09 0.01
N GLY A 806 33.38 -9.64 -0.74
CA GLY A 806 33.94 -10.30 -1.91
C GLY A 806 33.59 -9.56 -3.21
N PRO A 807 34.59 -9.23 -4.05
CA PRO A 807 34.35 -8.61 -5.35
C PRO A 807 33.49 -9.45 -6.28
N ASP A 808 32.78 -8.80 -7.20
CA ASP A 808 31.93 -9.46 -8.21
C ASP A 808 32.69 -10.58 -8.95
N GLU A 809 33.95 -10.36 -9.30
CA GLU A 809 34.79 -11.30 -10.06
C GLU A 809 35.04 -12.61 -9.28
N VAL A 810 35.15 -12.54 -7.95
CA VAL A 810 35.32 -13.74 -7.10
C VAL A 810 34.03 -14.57 -7.09
N HIS A 811 32.88 -13.90 -7.07
CA HIS A 811 31.57 -14.56 -7.11
C HIS A 811 31.26 -15.12 -8.49
N LEU A 812 31.57 -14.39 -9.56
CA LEU A 812 31.51 -14.88 -10.95
C LEU A 812 32.36 -16.15 -11.14
N GLY A 813 33.58 -16.16 -10.59
CA GLY A 813 34.42 -17.36 -10.60
C GLY A 813 33.80 -18.55 -9.86
N THR A 814 33.05 -18.29 -8.77
CA THR A 814 32.30 -19.34 -8.06
C THR A 814 31.16 -19.89 -8.89
N ILE A 815 30.39 -19.02 -9.55
CA ILE A 815 29.28 -19.40 -10.44
C ILE A 815 29.80 -20.25 -11.61
N ALA A 816 30.85 -19.78 -12.29
CA ALA A 816 31.46 -20.49 -13.41
C ALA A 816 31.98 -21.88 -13.00
N LYS A 817 32.65 -21.98 -11.84
CA LYS A 817 33.13 -23.28 -11.32
C LYS A 817 31.99 -24.25 -11.02
N LEU A 818 30.83 -23.76 -10.57
CA LEU A 818 29.66 -24.59 -10.34
C LEU A 818 29.02 -25.06 -11.64
N GLU A 819 28.94 -24.18 -12.63
CA GLU A 819 28.35 -24.51 -13.93
C GLU A 819 29.20 -25.54 -14.70
N LEU A 820 30.53 -25.36 -14.70
CA LEU A 820 31.46 -26.33 -15.29
C LEU A 820 31.42 -27.70 -14.59
N ARG A 821 31.04 -27.76 -13.31
CA ARG A 821 30.85 -29.04 -12.60
C ARG A 821 29.55 -29.73 -13.01
N ARG A 822 28.49 -28.96 -13.31
CA ARG A 822 27.22 -29.51 -13.80
C ARG A 822 27.38 -30.16 -15.16
N ALA A 823 28.19 -29.58 -16.05
CA ALA A 823 28.48 -30.15 -17.36
C ALA A 823 29.28 -31.48 -17.34
N LYS A 824 29.85 -31.86 -16.18
CA LYS A 824 30.59 -33.12 -15.99
C LYS A 824 29.74 -34.22 -15.32
N LEU A 825 28.50 -33.89 -14.95
CA LEU A 825 27.48 -34.81 -14.43
C LEU A 825 26.50 -35.12 -15.56
#